data_AF-A0A9D7RZ18-F1
#
_entry.id   AF-A0A9D7RZ18-F1
#
_cell.length_a   1.000
_cell.length_b   1.000
_cell.length_c   1.000
_cell.angle_alpha   90.00
_cell.angle_beta   90.00
_cell.angle_gamma   90.00
#
_symmetry.space_group_name_H-M   'P 1'
#
loop_
_entity.id
_entity.type
_entity.pdbx_description
1 polymer ?
#
loop_
_entity_poly.entity_id
_entity_poly.type
_entity_poly.pdbx_seq_one_letter_code
_entity_poly.pdbx_strand_id
1 'polypeptide(L)'
;MTLSTNKSGFSPSDDVIVHVMVTNPNPEAMHVLSYLIPTDGLSAPLFSVTVDGKPAPYLGPVAKRRTPLAEDYLTLAAGQSVGFDVNLSRYYSFAATGNYTIRYDLRSNDAYAVNSKARASGWMQSNPLSVYASGRADPKVLASAPDAVSGPTNFTSCTADRQTLLTAARNNASVYANEAATYFGNNRNGARYVKWFGAYVASRWNTAKSHFDLIRTAVDTATVDFDCTCTIANPDTVFAYVFPNQPYRIHLCGSFWNAPATGTDSKAGTVIHEMSHFTILGGTDDFVYGQANAMALAISNPANAVMNADNHEYFAENTPATPDDGGGTSTVLENGVPTAALSGAQGSETRFTITIPAGSTNLAIRTAGGSGDPDLFVRFGTPPTTTTNDCVSEVVGTTEQCLFATPSAGTYHVLIYGFTAYSGLTLTATWTAPVSNSQLQNGVAVSGLSGATGASLAYTIAIPSGASNLVVRTSGGSGDPDLYVRFGSPPTLSVYDCRSFAIGPTEQCTFATPSAGTYHVLISGFSAFSGMSLTATWQVATGGGTDEPQIANFTLPLPTPAFANCPAGYFTAVVEDGAGAGLTPGIFGLALTLNTPGTQRMDGGVNFGGLVDGSQEAFAGFNFQNPANEQQRVDMIITGNPASSRAASLPVRIRLIRQPSPGVNETVLDFTATLSQANQFVRSINLTPSFYVVAIGPTGAANVPGGAADGEVYVTLSTQFVDRIGGGFFGGVVVGGYHAVHPFGGVSGFAGFCLGTQHNALIRVYSAPTYGATGARDLRLKLLDYLSQPVLVLP
;
A
#
# COMPACT_ATOMS: atom_id res chain seq x y z
N MET A 1 2.80 46.11 3.44
CA MET A 1 1.86 46.62 4.47
C MET A 1 2.61 47.56 5.40
N THR A 2 1.92 48.42 6.15
CA THR A 2 2.55 49.22 7.21
C THR A 2 1.84 49.02 8.54
N LEU A 3 2.63 48.97 9.62
CA LEU A 3 2.14 48.89 10.99
C LEU A 3 2.49 50.17 11.74
N SER A 4 1.52 50.70 12.48
CA SER A 4 1.71 51.81 13.41
C SER A 4 0.86 51.61 14.66
N THR A 5 1.17 52.36 15.71
CA THR A 5 0.35 52.42 16.93
C THR A 5 0.39 53.83 17.49
N ASN A 6 -0.64 54.21 18.25
CA ASN A 6 -0.72 55.54 18.88
C ASN A 6 0.07 55.62 20.19
N LYS A 7 0.56 54.50 20.73
CA LYS A 7 1.33 54.44 21.98
C LYS A 7 2.55 53.53 21.84
N SER A 8 3.69 53.97 22.36
CA SER A 8 4.90 53.15 22.43
C SER A 8 5.04 52.33 23.72
N GLY A 9 4.17 52.56 24.71
CA GLY A 9 4.19 51.89 26.02
C GLY A 9 2.79 51.53 26.52
N PHE A 10 2.65 50.32 27.06
CA PHE A 10 1.38 49.74 27.52
C PHE A 10 1.51 49.24 28.97
N SER A 11 0.58 49.66 29.83
CA SER A 11 0.40 49.11 31.19
C SER A 11 -0.41 47.81 31.15
N PRO A 12 -0.50 47.03 32.25
CA PRO A 12 -1.17 45.73 32.23
C PRO A 12 -2.66 45.77 31.85
N SER A 13 -3.32 46.91 32.07
CA SER A 13 -4.73 47.16 31.72
C SER A 13 -4.93 47.77 30.33
N ASP A 14 -3.88 48.22 29.65
CA ASP A 14 -4.00 48.81 28.33
C ASP A 14 -4.21 47.73 27.26
N ASP A 15 -5.08 48.02 26.29
CA ASP A 15 -5.19 47.27 25.05
C ASP A 15 -4.01 47.59 24.12
N VAL A 16 -3.35 46.56 23.59
CA VAL A 16 -2.27 46.73 22.59
C VAL A 16 -2.89 46.81 21.20
N ILE A 17 -3.27 48.02 20.78
CA ILE A 17 -3.90 48.28 19.47
C ILE A 17 -2.82 48.64 18.43
N VAL A 18 -2.83 47.91 17.31
CA VAL A 18 -1.98 48.16 16.14
C VAL A 18 -2.85 48.50 14.94
N HIS A 19 -2.50 49.59 14.26
CA HIS A 19 -3.09 50.00 13.00
C HIS A 19 -2.35 49.32 11.85
N VAL A 20 -3.09 48.54 11.06
CA VAL A 20 -2.59 47.81 9.88
C VAL A 20 -3.08 48.52 8.63
N MET A 21 -2.17 49.00 7.81
CA MET A 21 -2.51 49.60 6.52
C MET A 21 -2.04 48.69 5.37
N VAL A 22 -3.00 48.30 4.53
CA VAL A 22 -2.80 47.48 3.35
C VAL A 22 -2.97 48.39 2.13
N THR A 23 -1.88 48.57 1.38
CA THR A 23 -1.84 49.44 0.20
C THR A 23 -1.55 48.59 -1.02
N ASN A 24 -2.29 48.82 -2.11
CA ASN A 24 -1.92 48.32 -3.44
C ASN A 24 -0.92 49.30 -4.09
N PRO A 25 0.37 48.94 -4.21
CA PRO A 25 1.36 49.81 -4.83
C PRO A 25 1.38 49.70 -6.37
N ASN A 26 0.65 48.72 -6.94
CA ASN A 26 0.69 48.43 -8.36
C ASN A 26 -0.26 49.34 -9.15
N PRO A 27 0.03 49.57 -10.45
CA PRO A 27 -0.82 50.37 -11.33
C PRO A 27 -2.12 49.64 -11.75
N GLU A 28 -2.26 48.37 -11.40
CA GLU A 28 -3.44 47.54 -11.67
C GLU A 28 -4.15 47.18 -10.37
N ALA A 29 -5.43 46.79 -10.47
CA ALA A 29 -6.16 46.28 -9.32
C ALA A 29 -5.51 44.99 -8.78
N MET A 30 -5.44 44.86 -7.47
CA MET A 30 -4.96 43.67 -6.78
C MET A 30 -6.09 43.03 -5.99
N HIS A 31 -6.09 41.71 -5.95
CA HIS A 31 -7.04 40.91 -5.18
C HIS A 31 -6.29 40.24 -4.03
N VAL A 32 -6.56 40.66 -2.79
CA VAL A 32 -5.91 40.16 -1.58
C VAL A 32 -6.89 39.29 -0.83
N LEU A 33 -6.46 38.08 -0.42
CA LEU A 33 -7.34 37.20 0.33
C LEU A 33 -7.75 37.84 1.66
N SER A 34 -9.06 38.03 1.85
CA SER A 34 -9.61 38.76 3.00
C SER A 34 -9.25 38.11 4.33
N TYR A 35 -9.06 36.79 4.37
CA TYR A 35 -8.71 36.05 5.59
C TYR A 35 -7.28 36.33 6.08
N LEU A 36 -6.43 36.80 5.17
CA LEU A 36 -5.03 37.10 5.42
C LEU A 36 -4.78 38.59 5.56
N ILE A 37 -5.83 39.33 5.88
CA ILE A 37 -5.82 40.71 6.37
C ILE A 37 -6.90 40.82 7.46
N PRO A 38 -6.75 41.71 8.45
CA PRO A 38 -7.60 41.68 9.62
C PRO A 38 -8.93 42.44 9.42
N THR A 39 -9.78 42.01 8.48
CA THR A 39 -11.05 42.72 8.17
C THR A 39 -12.02 42.73 9.34
N ASP A 40 -12.16 41.61 10.05
CA ASP A 40 -13.16 41.40 11.11
C ASP A 40 -12.54 40.72 12.35
N GLY A 41 -11.26 41.00 12.61
CA GLY A 41 -10.45 40.37 13.66
C GLY A 41 -9.44 39.34 13.10
N LEU A 42 -8.82 38.56 14.00
CA LEU A 42 -7.86 37.51 13.63
C LEU A 42 -8.48 36.12 13.80
N SER A 43 -8.34 35.29 12.76
CA SER A 43 -8.64 33.86 12.78
C SER A 43 -7.43 32.98 12.48
N ALA A 44 -6.23 33.55 12.55
CA ALA A 44 -4.94 32.90 12.34
C ALA A 44 -3.83 33.80 12.93
N PRO A 45 -2.65 33.25 13.24
CA PRO A 45 -1.50 34.03 13.72
C PRO A 45 -0.84 34.86 12.61
N LEU A 46 -1.50 35.95 12.18
CA LEU A 46 -1.04 36.81 11.07
C LEU A 46 0.19 37.68 11.39
N PHE A 47 0.65 37.70 12.64
CA PHE A 47 1.74 38.53 13.12
C PHE A 47 2.85 37.69 13.74
N SER A 48 4.10 38.02 13.44
CA SER A 48 5.23 37.65 14.27
C SER A 48 5.31 38.61 15.46
N VAL A 49 5.12 38.10 16.67
CA VAL A 49 5.23 38.86 17.90
C VAL A 49 6.33 38.22 18.76
N THR A 50 7.35 38.98 19.09
CA THR A 50 8.45 38.52 19.94
C THR A 50 8.71 39.48 21.08
N VAL A 51 9.00 38.97 22.28
CA VAL A 51 9.47 39.74 23.43
C VAL A 51 10.93 39.36 23.71
N ASP A 52 11.81 40.35 23.70
CA ASP A 52 13.26 40.16 23.89
C ASP A 52 13.85 39.03 23.02
N GLY A 53 13.36 38.92 21.78
CA GLY A 53 13.78 37.91 20.80
C GLY A 53 13.11 36.54 20.92
N LYS A 54 12.24 36.31 21.91
CA LYS A 54 11.47 35.06 22.07
C LYS A 54 10.04 35.23 21.55
N PRO A 55 9.48 34.27 20.80
CA PRO A 55 8.08 34.34 20.34
C PRO A 55 7.08 34.46 21.50
N ALA A 56 6.13 35.37 21.36
CA ALA A 56 4.97 35.48 22.25
C ALA A 56 3.87 34.52 21.75
N PRO A 57 3.30 33.66 22.62
CA PRO A 57 2.25 32.73 22.22
C PRO A 57 1.03 33.40 21.58
N TYR A 58 0.51 32.82 20.50
CA TYR A 58 -0.81 33.15 19.96
C TYR A 58 -1.91 32.50 20.82
N LEU A 59 -2.94 33.27 21.15
CA LEU A 59 -4.09 32.94 22.01
C LEU A 59 -5.43 33.06 21.26
N GLY A 60 -5.38 33.48 19.99
CA GLY A 60 -6.54 33.67 19.14
C GLY A 60 -7.09 32.37 18.55
N PRO A 61 -8.21 32.45 17.82
CA PRO A 61 -8.75 31.29 17.12
C PRO A 61 -7.89 30.98 15.88
N VAL A 62 -7.82 29.70 15.52
CA VAL A 62 -7.30 29.19 14.25
C VAL A 62 -8.44 28.41 13.59
N ALA A 63 -8.72 28.67 12.31
CA ALA A 63 -10.00 28.33 11.69
C ALA A 63 -9.85 27.61 10.35
N LYS A 64 -10.36 26.38 10.25
CA LYS A 64 -10.50 25.68 8.96
C LYS A 64 -11.49 26.40 8.06
N ARG A 65 -11.04 26.79 6.87
CA ARG A 65 -11.86 27.44 5.84
C ARG A 65 -11.94 26.58 4.58
N ARG A 66 -13.01 26.78 3.81
CA ARG A 66 -13.07 26.22 2.45
C ARG A 66 -11.95 26.81 1.59
N THR A 67 -11.59 26.08 0.52
CA THR A 67 -10.68 26.62 -0.50
C THR A 67 -11.19 28.01 -0.95
N PRO A 68 -10.33 29.05 -0.99
CA PRO A 68 -10.75 30.38 -1.37
C PRO A 68 -11.35 30.45 -2.78
N LEU A 69 -12.51 31.11 -2.89
CA LEU A 69 -13.22 31.48 -4.10
C LEU A 69 -13.00 32.97 -4.39
N ALA A 70 -13.39 33.42 -5.60
CA ALA A 70 -13.17 34.80 -6.03
C ALA A 70 -13.80 35.85 -5.09
N GLU A 71 -14.94 35.52 -4.49
CA GLU A 71 -15.67 36.35 -3.52
C GLU A 71 -14.92 36.57 -2.19
N ASP A 72 -13.95 35.71 -1.86
CA ASP A 72 -13.17 35.84 -0.62
C ASP A 72 -12.01 36.82 -0.75
N TYR A 73 -11.76 37.36 -1.95
CA TYR A 73 -10.70 38.31 -2.20
C TYR A 73 -11.22 39.75 -2.15
N LEU A 74 -10.58 40.56 -1.31
CA LEU A 74 -10.76 42.00 -1.31
C LEU A 74 -10.04 42.59 -2.53
N THR A 75 -10.79 43.32 -3.34
CA THR A 75 -10.22 44.05 -4.50
C THR A 75 -9.76 45.44 -4.06
N LEU A 76 -8.49 45.74 -4.28
CA LEU A 76 -7.88 47.05 -4.08
C LEU A 76 -7.54 47.66 -5.43
N ALA A 77 -8.15 48.79 -5.77
CA ALA A 77 -7.78 49.57 -6.96
C ALA A 77 -6.31 50.03 -6.89
N ALA A 78 -5.75 50.44 -8.03
CA ALA A 78 -4.39 50.96 -8.10
C ALA A 78 -4.19 52.12 -7.12
N GLY A 79 -3.18 52.02 -6.24
CA GLY A 79 -2.89 53.02 -5.21
C GLY A 79 -3.85 53.03 -4.00
N GLN A 80 -4.92 52.22 -4.01
CA GLN A 80 -5.88 52.19 -2.91
C GLN A 80 -5.23 51.65 -1.63
N SER A 81 -5.57 52.26 -0.49
CA SER A 81 -5.21 51.78 0.84
C SER A 81 -6.45 51.49 1.66
N VAL A 82 -6.41 50.43 2.46
CA VAL A 82 -7.43 50.10 3.46
C VAL A 82 -6.73 49.90 4.81
N GLY A 83 -7.35 50.39 5.89
CA GLY A 83 -6.79 50.38 7.23
C GLY A 83 -7.67 49.59 8.21
N PHE A 84 -7.03 48.90 9.16
CA PHE A 84 -7.69 48.08 10.18
C PHE A 84 -7.05 48.29 11.55
N ASP A 85 -7.87 48.29 12.60
CA ASP A 85 -7.40 48.39 13.98
C ASP A 85 -7.48 47.02 14.64
N VAL A 86 -6.33 46.50 15.09
CA VAL A 86 -6.23 45.17 15.69
C VAL A 86 -5.76 45.29 17.13
N ASN A 87 -6.60 44.87 18.08
CA ASN A 87 -6.19 44.71 19.47
C ASN A 87 -5.45 43.37 19.64
N LEU A 88 -4.12 43.40 19.49
CA LEU A 88 -3.26 42.20 19.59
C LEU A 88 -3.26 41.57 20.98
N SER A 89 -3.57 42.33 22.02
CA SER A 89 -3.62 41.82 23.40
C SER A 89 -4.78 40.84 23.65
N ARG A 90 -5.69 40.68 22.68
CA ARG A 90 -6.74 39.63 22.66
C ARG A 90 -6.28 38.33 22.00
N TYR A 91 -5.19 38.38 21.22
CA TYR A 91 -4.76 37.33 20.33
C TYR A 91 -3.33 36.85 20.57
N TYR A 92 -2.51 37.61 21.29
CA TYR A 92 -1.15 37.22 21.67
C TYR A 92 -0.94 37.45 23.16
N SER A 93 -0.08 36.63 23.76
CA SER A 93 0.34 36.80 25.13
C SER A 93 1.21 38.04 25.28
N PHE A 94 0.84 38.89 26.24
CA PHE A 94 1.68 40.01 26.70
C PHE A 94 2.04 39.81 28.18
N ALA A 95 2.20 38.55 28.60
CA ALA A 95 2.46 38.20 29.99
C ALA A 95 3.85 38.59 30.49
N ALA A 96 4.85 38.58 29.59
CA ALA A 96 6.19 39.02 29.93
C ALA A 96 6.29 40.56 29.88
N THR A 97 6.96 41.15 30.87
CA THR A 97 7.40 42.55 30.78
C THR A 97 8.61 42.64 29.87
N GLY A 98 8.59 43.52 28.86
CA GLY A 98 9.72 43.68 27.96
C GLY A 98 9.43 44.50 26.71
N ASN A 99 10.40 44.54 25.80
CA ASN A 99 10.24 45.16 24.50
C ASN A 99 9.74 44.13 23.49
N TYR A 100 8.51 44.36 23.02
CA TYR A 100 7.88 43.56 21.99
C TYR A 100 8.24 44.11 20.61
N THR A 101 8.61 43.22 19.70
CA THR A 101 8.71 43.51 18.26
C THR A 101 7.57 42.79 17.57
N ILE A 102 6.76 43.56 16.85
CA ILE A 102 5.55 43.12 16.15
C ILE A 102 5.77 43.33 14.66
N ARG A 103 5.47 42.32 13.85
CA ARG A 103 5.58 42.40 12.40
C ARG A 103 4.47 41.59 11.75
N TYR A 104 3.90 42.11 10.68
CA TYR A 104 3.15 41.28 9.74
C TYR A 104 4.17 40.48 8.93
N ASP A 105 4.18 39.16 9.05
CA ASP A 105 5.13 38.29 8.35
C ASP A 105 4.46 36.99 7.96
N LEU A 106 3.68 37.06 6.88
CA LEU A 106 2.90 35.94 6.40
C LEU A 106 3.35 35.53 4.99
N ARG A 107 3.60 34.23 4.82
CA ARG A 107 3.83 33.61 3.51
C ARG A 107 2.66 32.69 3.22
N SER A 108 1.89 33.03 2.19
CA SER A 108 0.81 32.16 1.72
C SER A 108 0.76 32.15 0.19
N ASN A 109 0.53 30.96 -0.36
CA ASN A 109 0.30 30.80 -1.80
C ASN A 109 -1.09 31.30 -2.23
N ASP A 110 -1.97 31.58 -1.26
CA ASP A 110 -3.32 32.11 -1.51
C ASP A 110 -3.43 33.61 -1.24
N ALA A 111 -2.32 34.28 -0.89
CA ALA A 111 -2.33 35.70 -0.52
C ALA A 111 -2.88 36.61 -1.63
N TYR A 112 -2.64 36.27 -2.90
CA TYR A 112 -3.07 37.06 -4.05
C TYR A 112 -3.74 36.18 -5.12
N ALA A 113 -4.90 36.60 -5.61
CA ALA A 113 -5.47 36.01 -6.83
C ALA A 113 -4.77 36.63 -8.05
N VAL A 114 -4.17 35.79 -8.90
CA VAL A 114 -3.60 36.22 -10.19
C VAL A 114 -4.49 35.69 -11.32
N ASN A 115 -4.57 36.46 -12.40
CA ASN A 115 -5.46 36.22 -13.52
C ASN A 115 -5.31 34.78 -14.09
N SER A 116 -6.32 33.95 -13.80
CA SER A 116 -6.71 32.67 -14.40
C SER A 116 -5.75 31.46 -14.52
N LYS A 117 -4.43 31.52 -14.31
CA LYS A 117 -3.58 30.28 -14.40
C LYS A 117 -2.38 30.14 -13.45
N ALA A 118 -2.11 31.07 -12.54
CA ALA A 118 -1.06 30.90 -11.53
C ALA A 118 -1.44 31.61 -10.24
N ARG A 119 -1.37 30.95 -9.08
CA ARG A 119 -1.41 31.63 -7.77
C ARG A 119 0.03 32.01 -7.42
N ALA A 120 0.30 33.29 -7.14
CA ALA A 120 1.65 33.74 -6.80
C ALA A 120 1.87 33.61 -5.29
N SER A 121 2.98 33.01 -4.87
CA SER A 121 3.40 33.03 -3.46
C SER A 121 3.53 34.48 -3.00
N GLY A 122 2.62 34.93 -2.15
CA GLY A 122 2.63 36.28 -1.63
C GLY A 122 3.34 36.30 -0.29
N TRP A 123 4.46 37.03 -0.21
CA TRP A 123 5.04 37.40 1.07
C TRP A 123 4.45 38.74 1.50
N MET A 124 3.50 38.67 2.43
CA MET A 124 2.90 39.86 3.02
C MET A 124 3.72 40.25 4.24
N GLN A 125 4.51 41.32 4.07
CA GLN A 125 5.37 41.81 5.12
C GLN A 125 5.12 43.28 5.44
N SER A 126 5.30 43.64 6.71
CA SER A 126 5.31 45.02 7.18
C SER A 126 6.68 45.48 7.68
N ASN A 127 6.79 46.77 7.98
CA ASN A 127 7.82 47.28 8.89
C ASN A 127 7.68 46.60 10.27
N PRO A 128 8.79 46.38 10.99
CA PRO A 128 8.72 46.03 12.40
C PRO A 128 8.18 47.22 13.19
N LEU A 129 7.39 46.92 14.22
CA LEU A 129 6.86 47.87 15.18
C LEU A 129 7.33 47.46 16.57
N SER A 130 8.07 48.32 17.25
CA SER A 130 8.55 48.05 18.61
C SER A 130 7.68 48.78 19.64
N VAL A 131 7.22 48.05 20.65
CA VAL A 131 6.42 48.58 21.76
C VAL A 131 6.90 47.99 23.08
N TYR A 132 6.82 48.78 24.15
CA TYR A 132 7.06 48.29 25.50
C TYR A 132 5.73 47.88 26.15
N ALA A 133 5.69 46.71 26.78
CA ALA A 133 4.54 46.28 27.57
C ALA A 133 4.97 45.86 28.97
N SER A 134 4.23 46.36 29.97
CA SER A 134 4.32 45.85 31.35
C SER A 134 3.43 44.61 31.44
N GLY A 135 4.01 43.47 31.83
CA GLY A 135 3.37 42.16 31.76
C GLY A 135 1.95 42.13 32.32
N ARG A 136 1.05 41.43 31.62
CA ARG A 136 -0.38 41.32 31.98
C ARG A 136 -0.84 39.87 32.07
N ALA A 137 -1.90 39.61 32.83
CA ALA A 137 -2.53 38.30 32.79
C ALA A 137 -3.12 38.03 31.39
N ASP A 138 -2.88 36.84 30.86
CA ASP A 138 -3.47 36.44 29.58
C ASP A 138 -4.99 36.30 29.74
N PRO A 139 -5.80 36.84 28.81
CA PRO A 139 -7.26 36.83 28.91
C PRO A 139 -7.88 35.43 28.80
N LYS A 140 -7.07 34.41 28.48
CA LYS A 140 -7.47 33.04 28.19
C LYS A 140 -6.48 32.11 28.88
N VAL A 141 -6.79 31.72 30.11
CA VAL A 141 -5.93 30.87 30.96
C VAL A 141 -5.58 29.57 30.22
N LEU A 142 -4.29 29.24 30.22
CA LEU A 142 -3.73 27.96 29.79
C LEU A 142 -4.40 26.84 30.61
N ALA A 143 -5.30 26.07 30.02
CA ALA A 143 -5.82 24.88 30.66
C ALA A 143 -4.70 23.82 30.66
N SER A 144 -4.32 23.34 31.85
CA SER A 144 -3.48 22.15 31.97
C SER A 144 -4.21 20.96 31.35
N ALA A 145 -3.49 20.13 30.59
CA ALA A 145 -4.03 18.91 30.01
C ALA A 145 -4.73 18.08 31.11
N PRO A 146 -5.98 17.64 30.91
CA PRO A 146 -6.64 16.77 31.88
C PRO A 146 -5.95 15.42 31.92
N ASP A 147 -5.85 14.84 33.12
CA ASP A 147 -5.38 13.47 33.32
C ASP A 147 -6.26 12.49 32.54
N ALA A 148 -5.61 11.53 31.88
CA ALA A 148 -6.23 10.55 31.00
C ALA A 148 -7.24 9.67 31.75
N VAL A 149 -8.53 9.93 31.50
CA VAL A 149 -9.66 9.03 31.74
C VAL A 149 -10.55 9.15 30.52
N SER A 150 -10.98 8.03 29.92
CA SER A 150 -11.90 7.98 28.76
C SER A 150 -13.04 8.99 28.89
N GLY A 151 -12.92 10.14 28.23
CA GLY A 151 -13.78 11.31 28.41
C GLY A 151 -14.97 11.36 27.46
N PRO A 152 -16.15 11.83 27.90
CA PRO A 152 -17.35 11.90 27.07
C PRO A 152 -17.25 12.94 25.93
N THR A 153 -18.16 12.87 24.97
CA THR A 153 -18.40 13.99 24.02
C THR A 153 -19.41 14.95 24.63
N ASN A 154 -19.01 16.19 24.85
CA ASN A 154 -19.84 17.28 25.34
C ASN A 154 -20.35 18.13 24.18
N PHE A 155 -21.47 18.80 24.40
CA PHE A 155 -22.11 19.64 23.40
C PHE A 155 -22.56 20.96 24.01
N THR A 156 -22.07 22.07 23.46
CA THR A 156 -22.53 23.42 23.79
C THR A 156 -23.49 23.92 22.70
N SER A 157 -24.73 24.22 23.09
CA SER A 157 -25.76 24.82 22.21
C SER A 157 -26.05 24.03 20.93
N CYS A 158 -25.88 22.71 20.95
CA CYS A 158 -26.19 21.83 19.83
C CYS A 158 -27.55 21.15 19.98
N THR A 159 -28.35 21.12 18.90
CA THR A 159 -29.60 20.35 18.83
C THR A 159 -29.32 18.84 18.88
N ALA A 160 -30.31 18.02 19.25
CA ALA A 160 -30.14 16.56 19.33
C ALA A 160 -29.63 15.93 18.01
N ASP A 161 -30.11 16.42 16.86
CA ASP A 161 -29.63 15.98 15.54
C ASP A 161 -28.15 16.32 15.33
N ARG A 162 -27.73 17.53 15.73
CA ARG A 162 -26.32 17.95 15.68
C ARG A 162 -25.46 17.11 16.62
N GLN A 163 -25.93 16.79 17.82
CA GLN A 163 -25.22 15.92 18.77
C GLN A 163 -24.98 14.52 18.17
N THR A 164 -25.99 13.97 17.50
CA THR A 164 -25.88 12.67 16.80
C THR A 164 -24.84 12.74 15.67
N LEU A 165 -24.92 13.77 14.82
CA LEU A 165 -23.96 14.00 13.73
C LEU A 165 -22.52 14.16 14.25
N LEU A 166 -22.34 14.83 15.38
CA LEU A 166 -21.04 15.10 15.97
C LEU A 166 -20.43 13.89 16.67
N THR A 167 -21.27 13.07 17.29
CA THR A 167 -20.84 11.76 17.79
C THR A 167 -20.34 10.89 16.63
N ALA A 168 -21.09 10.85 15.52
CA ALA A 168 -20.67 10.13 14.33
C ALA A 168 -19.39 10.71 13.71
N ALA A 169 -19.25 12.04 13.65
CA ALA A 169 -18.04 12.71 13.15
C ALA A 169 -16.80 12.35 13.98
N ARG A 170 -16.91 12.35 15.32
CA ARG A 170 -15.83 11.93 16.21
C ARG A 170 -15.47 10.45 16.02
N ASN A 171 -16.46 9.57 15.87
CA ASN A 171 -16.21 8.14 15.62
C ASN A 171 -15.50 7.92 14.28
N ASN A 172 -15.92 8.61 13.22
CA ASN A 172 -15.25 8.53 11.92
C ASN A 172 -13.83 9.12 11.97
N ALA A 173 -13.62 10.20 12.74
CA ALA A 173 -12.29 10.75 12.95
C ALA A 173 -11.38 9.78 13.74
N SER A 174 -11.93 9.03 14.69
CA SER A 174 -11.20 7.95 15.39
C SER A 174 -10.67 6.92 14.38
N VAL A 175 -11.49 6.50 13.41
CA VAL A 175 -11.05 5.60 12.33
C VAL A 175 -9.89 6.22 11.54
N TYR A 176 -10.04 7.47 11.08
CA TYR A 176 -8.98 8.19 10.35
C TYR A 176 -7.67 8.31 11.13
N ALA A 177 -7.74 8.66 12.42
CA ALA A 177 -6.56 8.78 13.27
C ALA A 177 -5.88 7.42 13.50
N ASN A 178 -6.66 6.35 13.71
CA ASN A 178 -6.16 5.00 13.90
C ASN A 178 -5.48 4.45 12.64
N GLU A 179 -6.05 4.67 11.45
CA GLU A 179 -5.43 4.29 10.18
C GLU A 179 -4.13 5.05 9.92
N ALA A 180 -4.14 6.38 10.14
CA ALA A 180 -2.97 7.22 10.00
C ALA A 180 -1.85 6.79 10.95
N ALA A 181 -2.17 6.54 12.24
CA ALA A 181 -1.21 6.03 13.21
C ALA A 181 -0.69 4.63 12.83
N THR A 182 -1.55 3.75 12.30
CA THR A 182 -1.16 2.41 11.82
C THR A 182 -0.23 2.49 10.61
N TYR A 183 -0.46 3.42 9.69
CA TYR A 183 0.45 3.69 8.58
C TYR A 183 1.87 4.00 9.09
N PHE A 184 1.98 4.93 10.04
CA PHE A 184 3.27 5.28 10.64
C PHE A 184 3.84 4.15 11.51
N GLY A 185 3.01 3.40 12.25
CA GLY A 185 3.41 2.25 13.05
C GLY A 185 4.01 1.11 12.22
N ASN A 186 3.58 0.98 10.97
CA ASN A 186 4.14 0.03 9.99
C ASN A 186 5.38 0.58 9.26
N ASN A 187 5.98 1.67 9.74
CA ASN A 187 7.15 2.33 9.14
C ASN A 187 6.98 2.72 7.67
N ARG A 188 5.74 3.02 7.23
CA ARG A 188 5.45 3.39 5.84
C ARG A 188 5.79 4.85 5.56
N ASN A 189 6.30 5.12 4.36
CA ASN A 189 6.69 6.47 3.91
C ASN A 189 6.49 6.67 2.39
N GLY A 190 5.57 5.90 1.81
CA GLY A 190 5.28 5.84 0.37
C GLY A 190 4.43 6.99 -0.16
N ALA A 191 3.62 6.71 -1.18
CA ALA A 191 2.85 7.71 -1.93
C ALA A 191 1.93 8.57 -1.03
N ARG A 192 1.26 7.99 -0.02
CA ARG A 192 0.43 8.74 0.94
C ARG A 192 1.23 9.79 1.68
N TYR A 193 2.37 9.39 2.26
CA TYR A 193 3.26 10.31 2.98
C TYR A 193 3.83 11.37 2.06
N VAL A 194 4.36 10.98 0.90
CA VAL A 194 5.00 11.93 -0.02
C VAL A 194 4.00 12.95 -0.57
N LYS A 195 2.76 12.54 -0.84
CA LYS A 195 1.70 13.43 -1.32
C LYS A 195 1.38 14.56 -0.35
N TRP A 196 1.35 14.28 0.95
CA TRP A 196 0.88 15.23 1.97
C TRP A 196 1.99 15.82 2.83
N PHE A 197 3.18 15.21 2.90
CA PHE A 197 4.28 15.69 3.74
C PHE A 197 5.60 15.85 2.97
N GLY A 198 5.60 15.55 1.67
CA GLY A 198 6.74 15.76 0.79
C GLY A 198 7.78 14.63 0.88
N ALA A 199 8.93 14.86 0.24
CA ALA A 199 10.01 13.87 0.21
C ALA A 199 10.40 13.40 1.63
N TYR A 200 10.57 12.09 1.78
CA TYR A 200 10.88 11.47 3.06
C TYR A 200 12.17 12.03 3.68
N VAL A 201 12.03 12.51 4.91
CA VAL A 201 13.13 12.83 5.81
C VAL A 201 12.71 12.34 7.19
N ALA A 202 13.56 11.54 7.83
CA ALA A 202 13.23 10.85 9.09
C ALA A 202 12.71 11.80 10.19
N SER A 203 13.28 13.00 10.35
CA SER A 203 12.83 13.96 11.35
C SER A 203 11.39 14.43 11.10
N ARG A 204 11.05 14.80 9.86
CA ARG A 204 9.69 15.21 9.46
C ARG A 204 8.69 14.06 9.56
N TRP A 205 9.12 12.86 9.21
CA TRP A 205 8.30 11.66 9.34
C TRP A 205 7.98 11.36 10.81
N ASN A 206 8.97 11.47 11.69
CA ASN A 206 8.78 11.32 13.13
C ASN A 206 7.85 12.40 13.72
N THR A 207 7.92 13.65 13.22
CA THR A 207 6.98 14.72 13.58
C THR A 207 5.55 14.34 13.23
N ALA A 208 5.28 13.99 11.97
CA ALA A 208 3.93 13.60 11.53
C ALA A 208 3.42 12.36 12.29
N LYS A 209 4.27 11.34 12.50
CA LYS A 209 3.96 10.18 13.32
C LYS A 209 3.54 10.58 14.74
N SER A 210 4.35 11.42 15.40
CA SER A 210 4.07 11.87 16.76
C SER A 210 2.73 12.60 16.85
N HIS A 211 2.40 13.43 15.87
CA HIS A 211 1.11 14.11 15.82
C HIS A 211 -0.04 13.11 15.73
N PHE A 212 0.02 12.14 14.81
CA PHE A 212 -1.05 11.15 14.68
C PHE A 212 -1.17 10.20 15.87
N ASP A 213 -0.06 9.82 16.52
CA ASP A 213 -0.12 9.04 17.76
C ASP A 213 -0.88 9.79 18.87
N LEU A 214 -0.62 11.10 19.02
CA LEU A 214 -1.28 11.97 20.00
C LEU A 214 -2.73 12.25 19.63
N ILE A 215 -3.02 12.57 18.36
CA ILE A 215 -4.37 12.82 17.84
C ILE A 215 -5.24 11.58 18.02
N ARG A 216 -4.74 10.38 17.65
CA ARG A 216 -5.45 9.11 17.86
C ARG A 216 -5.85 8.94 19.32
N THR A 217 -4.90 9.09 20.24
CA THR A 217 -5.19 8.97 21.67
C THR A 217 -6.21 10.01 22.13
N ALA A 218 -6.06 11.27 21.74
CA ALA A 218 -6.98 12.33 22.16
C ALA A 218 -8.40 12.15 21.61
N VAL A 219 -8.56 11.81 20.34
CA VAL A 219 -9.87 11.58 19.71
C VAL A 219 -10.61 10.43 20.43
N ASP A 220 -9.89 9.38 20.83
CA ASP A 220 -10.46 8.21 21.49
C ASP A 220 -10.73 8.44 22.98
N THR A 221 -9.83 9.10 23.71
CA THR A 221 -9.86 9.11 25.18
C THR A 221 -10.12 10.46 25.82
N ALA A 222 -10.03 11.58 25.12
CA ALA A 222 -10.23 12.89 25.72
C ALA A 222 -11.72 13.27 25.86
N THR A 223 -12.04 14.17 26.79
CA THR A 223 -13.34 14.86 26.78
C THR A 223 -13.33 15.94 25.71
N VAL A 224 -14.11 15.77 24.64
CA VAL A 224 -14.21 16.71 23.52
C VAL A 224 -15.50 17.52 23.64
N ASP A 225 -15.43 18.85 23.62
CA ASP A 225 -16.60 19.74 23.65
C ASP A 225 -16.85 20.34 22.27
N PHE A 226 -17.96 19.97 21.64
CA PHE A 226 -18.39 20.56 20.38
C PHE A 226 -19.34 21.72 20.64
N ASP A 227 -18.99 22.90 20.16
CA ASP A 227 -19.77 24.13 20.32
C ASP A 227 -20.42 24.55 19.00
N CYS A 228 -21.76 24.57 18.98
CA CYS A 228 -22.55 24.89 17.80
C CYS A 228 -22.92 26.38 17.65
N THR A 229 -22.34 27.28 18.45
CA THR A 229 -22.67 28.72 18.44
C THR A 229 -21.96 29.53 17.36
N CYS A 230 -20.76 29.12 16.92
CA CYS A 230 -19.87 29.78 15.96
C CYS A 230 -19.99 31.33 15.86
N THR A 231 -19.05 32.04 16.48
CA THR A 231 -19.06 33.51 16.56
C THR A 231 -18.04 34.20 15.65
N ILE A 232 -17.35 33.45 14.81
CA ILE A 232 -16.37 33.97 13.86
C ILE A 232 -17.04 34.68 12.68
N ALA A 233 -16.34 35.66 12.09
CA ALA A 233 -16.82 36.36 10.90
C ALA A 233 -16.92 35.42 9.68
N ASN A 234 -17.96 35.66 8.86
CA ASN A 234 -18.30 34.86 7.67
C ASN A 234 -18.44 33.36 7.96
N PRO A 235 -19.31 32.98 8.92
CA PRO A 235 -19.40 31.61 9.43
C PRO A 235 -19.75 30.58 8.35
N ASP A 236 -20.42 30.98 7.28
CA ASP A 236 -20.76 30.08 6.16
C ASP A 236 -19.55 29.60 5.36
N THR A 237 -18.42 30.32 5.43
CA THR A 237 -17.14 29.98 4.77
C THR A 237 -16.18 29.17 5.65
N VAL A 238 -16.55 29.00 6.93
CA VAL A 238 -15.72 28.35 7.96
C VAL A 238 -16.32 26.99 8.28
N PHE A 239 -15.47 25.97 8.36
CA PHE A 239 -15.85 24.65 8.85
C PHE A 239 -15.90 24.66 10.37
N ALA A 240 -14.76 24.95 10.99
CA ALA A 240 -14.64 25.02 12.43
C ALA A 240 -13.49 25.96 12.82
N TYR A 241 -13.35 26.18 14.13
CA TYR A 241 -12.15 26.80 14.70
C TYR A 241 -11.91 26.30 16.12
N VAL A 242 -10.66 26.37 16.55
CA VAL A 242 -10.25 26.11 17.94
C VAL A 242 -9.41 27.26 18.49
N PHE A 243 -9.27 27.29 19.80
CA PHE A 243 -8.18 28.01 20.46
C PHE A 243 -7.09 26.99 20.79
N PRO A 244 -5.91 27.03 20.12
CA PRO A 244 -4.86 26.00 20.27
C PRO A 244 -4.44 25.68 21.71
N ASN A 245 -4.56 26.65 22.61
CA ASN A 245 -4.20 26.54 24.03
C ASN A 245 -5.39 26.22 24.96
N GLN A 246 -6.55 25.84 24.40
CA GLN A 246 -7.76 25.46 25.13
C GLN A 246 -8.29 24.09 24.67
N PRO A 247 -7.49 23.01 24.81
CA PRO A 247 -7.95 21.67 24.46
C PRO A 247 -9.14 21.23 25.34
N TYR A 248 -10.16 20.51 24.84
CA TYR A 248 -10.40 20.03 23.47
C TYR A 248 -11.74 20.57 22.94
N ARG A 249 -11.93 21.90 22.94
CA ARG A 249 -13.17 22.54 22.47
C ARG A 249 -13.07 22.91 20.99
N ILE A 250 -14.01 22.40 20.17
CA ILE A 250 -14.13 22.70 18.74
C ILE A 250 -15.41 23.50 18.48
N HIS A 251 -15.29 24.70 17.89
CA HIS A 251 -16.41 25.53 17.50
C HIS A 251 -16.80 25.28 16.03
N LEU A 252 -18.05 24.93 15.77
CA LEU A 252 -18.50 24.42 14.47
C LEU A 252 -19.34 25.46 13.72
N CYS A 253 -18.97 25.72 12.47
CA CYS A 253 -19.50 26.79 11.65
C CYS A 253 -20.27 26.27 10.43
N GLY A 254 -20.71 27.18 9.54
CA GLY A 254 -21.67 26.89 8.49
C GLY A 254 -21.22 25.83 7.48
N SER A 255 -19.96 25.87 7.04
CA SER A 255 -19.44 24.89 6.06
C SER A 255 -19.41 23.46 6.61
N PHE A 256 -19.17 23.27 7.91
CA PHE A 256 -19.13 21.94 8.53
C PHE A 256 -20.47 21.20 8.39
N TRP A 257 -21.60 21.92 8.52
CA TRP A 257 -22.91 21.30 8.42
C TRP A 257 -23.19 20.75 7.01
N ASN A 258 -22.65 21.39 5.98
CA ASN A 258 -22.79 20.98 4.58
C ASN A 258 -21.77 19.92 4.13
N ALA A 259 -20.71 19.69 4.91
CA ALA A 259 -19.67 18.71 4.61
C ALA A 259 -20.19 17.25 4.58
N PRO A 260 -19.60 16.34 3.79
CA PRO A 260 -19.92 14.92 3.90
C PRO A 260 -19.45 14.34 5.25
N ALA A 261 -19.98 13.19 5.66
CA ALA A 261 -19.58 12.56 6.92
C ALA A 261 -18.11 12.08 6.91
N THR A 262 -17.66 11.58 5.76
CA THR A 262 -16.31 11.08 5.43
C THR A 262 -15.96 11.48 4.00
N GLY A 263 -14.72 11.27 3.56
CA GLY A 263 -14.23 11.68 2.24
C GLY A 263 -13.43 12.97 2.33
N THR A 264 -13.35 13.73 1.23
CA THR A 264 -12.60 15.01 1.19
C THR A 264 -13.35 16.14 1.89
N ASP A 265 -12.63 16.93 2.69
CA ASP A 265 -13.16 18.08 3.46
C ASP A 265 -14.41 17.68 4.27
N SER A 266 -14.32 16.54 4.92
CA SER A 266 -15.42 15.88 5.61
C SER A 266 -15.57 16.36 7.04
N LYS A 267 -16.70 16.02 7.68
CA LYS A 267 -16.91 16.25 9.11
C LYS A 267 -15.83 15.53 9.95
N ALA A 268 -15.45 14.31 9.55
CA ALA A 268 -14.40 13.54 10.20
C ALA A 268 -13.01 14.17 10.00
N GLY A 269 -12.69 14.56 8.77
CA GLY A 269 -11.46 15.28 8.44
C GLY A 269 -11.34 16.61 9.18
N THR A 270 -12.42 17.36 9.28
CA THR A 270 -12.48 18.60 10.08
C THR A 270 -12.13 18.34 11.54
N VAL A 271 -12.61 17.25 12.14
CA VAL A 271 -12.22 16.91 13.53
C VAL A 271 -10.71 16.64 13.63
N ILE A 272 -10.12 15.91 12.68
CA ILE A 272 -8.65 15.69 12.65
C ILE A 272 -7.89 17.00 12.51
N HIS A 273 -8.34 17.87 11.60
CA HIS A 273 -7.78 19.20 11.37
C HIS A 273 -7.73 20.00 12.68
N GLU A 274 -8.88 20.20 13.30
CA GLU A 274 -9.02 21.02 14.50
C GLU A 274 -8.29 20.40 15.71
N MET A 275 -8.23 19.07 15.80
CA MET A 275 -7.45 18.39 16.83
C MET A 275 -5.95 18.66 16.66
N SER A 276 -5.44 18.67 15.42
CA SER A 276 -4.02 18.90 15.17
C SER A 276 -3.51 20.28 15.64
N HIS A 277 -4.40 21.28 15.68
CA HIS A 277 -4.08 22.63 16.16
C HIS A 277 -3.81 22.70 17.65
N PHE A 278 -4.33 21.80 18.49
CA PHE A 278 -4.07 21.86 19.92
C PHE A 278 -2.57 21.69 20.18
N THR A 279 -1.99 22.61 20.96
CA THR A 279 -0.54 22.68 21.19
C THR A 279 0.01 21.43 21.88
N ILE A 280 -0.84 20.68 22.57
CA ILE A 280 -0.50 19.39 23.20
C ILE A 280 -0.54 18.19 22.25
N LEU A 281 -1.09 18.33 21.03
CA LEU A 281 -1.19 17.24 20.03
C LEU A 281 -0.23 17.42 18.86
N GLY A 282 -0.01 18.65 18.42
CA GLY A 282 0.91 18.97 17.34
C GLY A 282 1.14 20.47 17.17
N GLY A 283 0.16 21.29 17.54
CA GLY A 283 0.25 22.74 17.39
C GLY A 283 0.44 23.14 15.93
N THR A 284 -0.28 22.48 15.02
CA THR A 284 -0.27 22.82 13.59
C THR A 284 -0.84 24.22 13.37
N ASP A 285 -0.46 24.83 12.26
CA ASP A 285 -0.98 26.11 11.76
C ASP A 285 -1.80 25.89 10.47
N ASP A 286 -2.46 26.95 10.02
CA ASP A 286 -3.13 27.04 8.71
C ASP A 286 -2.28 27.79 7.69
N PHE A 287 -1.28 27.12 7.11
CA PHE A 287 -0.44 27.72 6.08
C PHE A 287 -1.16 27.87 4.74
N VAL A 288 -1.96 26.87 4.38
CA VAL A 288 -2.73 26.81 3.13
C VAL A 288 -4.03 26.05 3.35
N TYR A 289 -5.05 26.40 2.56
CA TYR A 289 -6.34 25.69 2.56
C TYR A 289 -6.58 24.92 1.25
N GLY A 290 -7.12 23.71 1.33
CA GLY A 290 -7.52 22.91 0.17
C GLY A 290 -6.47 21.90 -0.30
N GLN A 291 -6.92 20.74 -0.82
CA GLN A 291 -6.05 19.64 -1.25
C GLN A 291 -4.94 20.06 -2.23
N ALA A 292 -5.28 20.85 -3.26
CA ALA A 292 -4.31 21.28 -4.28
C ALA A 292 -3.16 22.08 -3.67
N ASN A 293 -3.48 22.97 -2.72
CA ASN A 293 -2.50 23.80 -2.05
C ASN A 293 -1.70 23.02 -1.01
N ALA A 294 -2.33 22.10 -0.27
CA ALA A 294 -1.65 21.20 0.66
C ALA A 294 -0.61 20.32 -0.06
N MET A 295 -0.94 19.77 -1.23
CA MET A 295 0.02 19.04 -2.08
C MET A 295 1.15 19.95 -2.58
N ALA A 296 0.82 21.17 -3.03
CA ALA A 296 1.82 22.15 -3.46
C ALA A 296 2.75 22.57 -2.30
N LEU A 297 2.23 22.67 -1.08
CA LEU A 297 3.01 22.96 0.13
C LEU A 297 3.94 21.79 0.47
N ALA A 298 3.46 20.55 0.34
CA ALA A 298 4.28 19.35 0.52
C ALA A 298 5.47 19.29 -0.46
N ILE A 299 5.33 19.84 -1.67
CA ILE A 299 6.40 19.94 -2.65
C ILE A 299 7.34 21.13 -2.36
N SER A 300 6.76 22.32 -2.13
CA SER A 300 7.51 23.58 -2.07
C SER A 300 8.13 23.86 -0.69
N ASN A 301 7.50 23.43 0.39
CA ASN A 301 7.99 23.58 1.75
C ASN A 301 7.49 22.43 2.66
N PRO A 302 8.12 21.25 2.59
CA PRO A 302 7.77 20.09 3.42
C PRO A 302 7.80 20.36 4.93
N ALA A 303 8.60 21.34 5.39
CA ALA A 303 8.68 21.71 6.81
C ALA A 303 7.38 22.38 7.29
N ASN A 304 6.77 23.22 6.47
CA ASN A 304 5.45 23.78 6.76
C ASN A 304 4.35 22.74 6.54
N ALA A 305 4.49 21.83 5.56
CA ALA A 305 3.49 20.80 5.30
C ALA A 305 3.26 19.87 6.50
N VAL A 306 4.32 19.44 7.20
CA VAL A 306 4.20 18.65 8.44
C VAL A 306 3.70 19.45 9.64
N MET A 307 3.52 20.76 9.50
CA MET A 307 2.93 21.65 10.50
C MET A 307 1.62 22.27 9.99
N ASN A 308 1.07 21.83 8.86
CA ASN A 308 -0.19 22.34 8.31
C ASN A 308 -1.36 21.43 8.70
N ALA A 309 -2.43 21.98 9.26
CA ALA A 309 -3.58 21.18 9.70
C ALA A 309 -4.30 20.47 8.55
N ASP A 310 -4.51 21.16 7.42
CA ASP A 310 -5.11 20.57 6.21
C ASP A 310 -4.25 19.41 5.65
N ASN A 311 -2.91 19.46 5.77
CA ASN A 311 -2.07 18.33 5.35
C ASN A 311 -2.29 17.09 6.25
N HIS A 312 -2.58 17.28 7.54
CA HIS A 312 -2.94 16.17 8.43
C HIS A 312 -4.33 15.64 8.13
N GLU A 313 -5.30 16.52 7.91
CA GLU A 313 -6.64 16.14 7.48
C GLU A 313 -6.59 15.29 6.22
N TYR A 314 -6.00 15.79 5.14
CA TYR A 314 -5.98 15.07 3.88
C TYR A 314 -5.14 13.79 3.90
N PHE A 315 -4.09 13.76 4.73
CA PHE A 315 -3.38 12.52 5.01
C PHE A 315 -4.31 11.51 5.68
N ALA A 316 -5.12 11.92 6.66
CA ALA A 316 -6.02 11.04 7.40
C ALA A 316 -7.24 10.61 6.56
N GLU A 317 -7.87 11.55 5.84
CA GLU A 317 -8.99 11.31 4.93
C GLU A 317 -8.63 10.40 3.77
N ASN A 318 -7.41 10.56 3.24
CA ASN A 318 -6.85 9.74 2.16
C ASN A 318 -7.84 9.49 1.02
N THR A 319 -8.48 10.55 0.53
CA THR A 319 -9.52 10.49 -0.50
C THR A 319 -9.10 11.32 -1.72
N PRO A 320 -8.90 10.70 -2.90
CA PRO A 320 -8.92 9.25 -3.15
C PRO A 320 -7.73 8.53 -2.50
N ALA A 321 -7.94 7.25 -2.18
CA ALA A 321 -6.94 6.38 -1.55
C ALA A 321 -5.65 6.30 -2.37
N THR A 322 -4.53 6.20 -1.67
CA THR A 322 -3.20 6.11 -2.28
C THR A 322 -2.68 4.67 -2.20
N PRO A 323 -1.94 4.16 -3.21
CA PRO A 323 -1.69 2.71 -3.34
C PRO A 323 -0.89 2.02 -2.23
N ASP A 324 -0.35 2.75 -1.25
CA ASP A 324 0.55 2.27 -0.19
C ASP A 324 -0.13 2.06 1.18
N ASP A 325 -1.46 2.04 1.26
CA ASP A 325 -2.19 2.37 2.48
C ASP A 325 -2.83 1.23 3.30
N GLY A 326 -2.95 -0.02 2.85
CA GLY A 326 -3.34 -1.18 3.69
C GLY A 326 -4.14 -0.90 5.00
N GLY A 327 -5.43 -0.54 4.86
CA GLY A 327 -6.57 -0.59 5.82
C GLY A 327 -7.10 0.75 6.39
N GLY A 328 -8.39 1.16 6.36
CA GLY A 328 -9.61 0.71 5.67
C GLY A 328 -10.93 1.42 6.13
N THR A 329 -11.67 2.08 5.22
CA THR A 329 -13.15 1.89 5.03
C THR A 329 -13.61 2.33 3.63
N SER A 330 -13.01 1.70 2.64
CA SER A 330 -13.70 1.08 1.50
C SER A 330 -12.58 0.40 0.74
N THR A 331 -12.15 -0.76 1.23
CA THR A 331 -11.19 -1.56 0.48
C THR A 331 -11.88 -1.96 -0.81
N VAL A 332 -11.34 -1.50 -1.94
CA VAL A 332 -11.86 -1.88 -3.26
C VAL A 332 -11.50 -3.34 -3.46
N LEU A 333 -12.49 -4.20 -3.62
CA LEU A 333 -12.24 -5.59 -3.99
C LEU A 333 -11.92 -5.63 -5.47
N GLU A 334 -10.73 -6.13 -5.78
CA GLU A 334 -10.29 -6.38 -7.15
C GLU A 334 -10.71 -7.78 -7.60
N ASN A 335 -10.83 -7.96 -8.91
CA ASN A 335 -11.32 -9.20 -9.50
C ASN A 335 -10.40 -10.37 -9.17
N GLY A 336 -10.91 -11.35 -8.42
CA GLY A 336 -10.19 -12.56 -8.05
C GLY A 336 -9.11 -12.35 -6.99
N VAL A 337 -9.01 -11.16 -6.40
CA VAL A 337 -8.03 -10.86 -5.35
C VAL A 337 -8.67 -11.11 -3.97
N PRO A 338 -8.17 -12.09 -3.20
CA PRO A 338 -8.69 -12.35 -1.86
C PRO A 338 -8.22 -11.30 -0.87
N THR A 339 -9.16 -10.74 -0.11
CA THR A 339 -8.88 -9.91 1.07
C THR A 339 -8.90 -10.79 2.30
N ALA A 340 -7.72 -11.21 2.76
CA ALA A 340 -7.53 -12.18 3.83
C ALA A 340 -7.35 -11.52 5.21
N ALA A 341 -7.28 -12.38 6.24
CA ALA A 341 -7.02 -12.01 7.63
C ALA A 341 -8.02 -10.98 8.21
N LEU A 342 -9.25 -10.97 7.69
CA LEU A 342 -10.31 -10.13 8.22
C LEU A 342 -10.75 -10.65 9.58
N SER A 343 -10.93 -9.71 10.50
CA SER A 343 -11.38 -10.00 11.86
C SER A 343 -12.29 -8.87 12.33
N GLY A 344 -13.30 -9.23 13.11
CA GLY A 344 -14.25 -8.29 13.66
C GLY A 344 -14.86 -8.81 14.96
N ALA A 345 -15.17 -7.88 15.88
CA ALA A 345 -15.91 -8.22 17.08
C ALA A 345 -17.38 -8.51 16.76
N GLN A 346 -18.11 -9.10 17.71
CA GLN A 346 -19.56 -9.21 17.60
C GLN A 346 -20.19 -7.81 17.42
N GLY A 347 -21.07 -7.66 16.45
CA GLY A 347 -21.71 -6.41 16.05
C GLY A 347 -20.83 -5.47 15.22
N SER A 348 -19.60 -5.89 14.85
CA SER A 348 -18.74 -5.07 14.00
C SER A 348 -19.20 -5.05 12.55
N GLU A 349 -19.01 -3.91 11.88
CA GLU A 349 -19.30 -3.72 10.45
C GLU A 349 -17.99 -3.46 9.70
N THR A 350 -17.68 -4.28 8.71
CA THR A 350 -16.55 -4.07 7.79
C THR A 350 -17.06 -3.90 6.37
N ARG A 351 -16.65 -2.82 5.70
CA ARG A 351 -17.24 -2.38 4.43
C ARG A 351 -16.24 -2.39 3.28
N PHE A 352 -16.72 -2.82 2.11
CA PHE A 352 -15.95 -2.90 0.87
C PHE A 352 -16.76 -2.34 -0.29
N THR A 353 -16.08 -1.98 -1.39
CA THR A 353 -16.73 -1.66 -2.66
C THR A 353 -16.13 -2.46 -3.80
N ILE A 354 -16.92 -2.67 -4.85
CA ILE A 354 -16.53 -3.35 -6.07
C ILE A 354 -17.03 -2.52 -7.23
N THR A 355 -16.18 -2.16 -8.18
CA THR A 355 -16.64 -1.52 -9.43
C THR A 355 -16.75 -2.57 -10.52
N ILE A 356 -17.97 -2.80 -11.02
CA ILE A 356 -18.23 -3.77 -12.08
C ILE A 356 -18.22 -3.07 -13.44
N PRO A 357 -17.30 -3.43 -14.35
CA PRO A 357 -17.29 -2.91 -15.72
C PRO A 357 -18.56 -3.29 -16.48
N ALA A 358 -19.00 -2.42 -17.39
CA ALA A 358 -20.15 -2.69 -18.24
C ALA A 358 -19.95 -3.93 -19.11
N GLY A 359 -20.92 -4.84 -19.10
CA GLY A 359 -20.85 -6.10 -19.85
C GLY A 359 -20.14 -7.25 -19.11
N SER A 360 -19.77 -7.06 -17.84
CA SER A 360 -19.26 -8.16 -17.00
C SER A 360 -20.35 -9.18 -16.68
N THR A 361 -19.96 -10.44 -16.49
CA THR A 361 -20.87 -11.53 -16.08
C THR A 361 -20.35 -12.27 -14.85
N ASN A 362 -21.22 -13.04 -14.19
CA ASN A 362 -20.86 -13.95 -13.10
C ASN A 362 -20.12 -13.29 -11.90
N LEU A 363 -20.64 -12.17 -11.38
CA LEU A 363 -20.12 -11.61 -10.14
C LEU A 363 -20.44 -12.55 -8.98
N ALA A 364 -19.42 -12.96 -8.23
CA ALA A 364 -19.55 -13.76 -7.03
C ALA A 364 -18.66 -13.19 -5.93
N ILE A 365 -19.29 -12.92 -4.78
CA ILE A 365 -18.66 -12.36 -3.58
C ILE A 365 -18.77 -13.43 -2.52
N ARG A 366 -17.65 -13.91 -1.99
CA ARG A 366 -17.61 -15.04 -1.07
C ARG A 366 -16.72 -14.76 0.12
N THR A 367 -17.13 -15.21 1.28
CA THR A 367 -16.25 -15.36 2.43
C THR A 367 -15.83 -16.82 2.61
N ALA A 368 -14.63 -17.06 3.12
CA ALA A 368 -14.13 -18.37 3.45
C ALA A 368 -12.98 -18.28 4.47
N GLY A 369 -12.67 -19.41 5.12
CA GLY A 369 -11.56 -19.51 6.06
C GLY A 369 -11.82 -18.80 7.40
N GLY A 370 -10.87 -18.92 8.32
CA GLY A 370 -10.99 -18.34 9.65
C GLY A 370 -11.98 -19.07 10.57
N SER A 371 -12.41 -18.36 11.62
CA SER A 371 -13.36 -18.82 12.64
C SER A 371 -14.38 -17.72 12.95
N GLY A 372 -15.53 -18.10 13.52
CA GLY A 372 -16.60 -17.17 13.90
C GLY A 372 -17.82 -17.29 12.98
N ASP A 373 -18.71 -16.30 13.07
CA ASP A 373 -19.96 -16.22 12.32
C ASP A 373 -20.16 -14.80 11.75
N PRO A 374 -19.47 -14.46 10.65
CA PRO A 374 -19.69 -13.22 9.92
C PRO A 374 -20.77 -13.38 8.83
N ASP A 375 -21.76 -12.49 8.83
CA ASP A 375 -22.79 -12.41 7.79
C ASP A 375 -22.35 -11.48 6.64
N LEU A 376 -22.80 -11.78 5.42
CA LEU A 376 -22.48 -11.03 4.20
C LEU A 376 -23.72 -10.34 3.65
N PHE A 377 -23.63 -9.03 3.43
CA PHE A 377 -24.66 -8.21 2.79
C PHE A 377 -24.09 -7.46 1.58
N VAL A 378 -24.80 -7.44 0.47
CA VAL A 378 -24.36 -6.77 -0.78
C VAL A 378 -25.49 -5.94 -1.37
N ARG A 379 -25.18 -4.74 -1.87
CA ARG A 379 -26.14 -3.87 -2.56
C ARG A 379 -25.49 -3.04 -3.66
N PHE A 380 -26.16 -2.85 -4.78
CA PHE A 380 -25.75 -2.01 -5.89
C PHE A 380 -26.10 -0.53 -5.65
N GLY A 381 -25.18 0.37 -5.95
CA GLY A 381 -25.35 1.83 -5.96
C GLY A 381 -25.33 2.51 -4.58
N THR A 382 -25.79 1.84 -3.52
CA THR A 382 -25.77 2.38 -2.14
C THR A 382 -25.28 1.34 -1.13
N PRO A 383 -24.72 1.74 0.02
CA PRO A 383 -24.32 0.79 1.07
C PRO A 383 -25.48 -0.09 1.56
N PRO A 384 -25.27 -1.40 1.77
CA PRO A 384 -26.25 -2.26 2.42
C PRO A 384 -26.34 -2.02 3.92
N THR A 385 -27.50 -2.34 4.49
CA THR A 385 -27.73 -2.57 5.92
C THR A 385 -28.18 -4.01 6.15
N THR A 386 -28.23 -4.45 7.41
CA THR A 386 -28.76 -5.78 7.78
C THR A 386 -30.23 -5.99 7.39
N THR A 387 -30.97 -4.93 7.06
CA THR A 387 -32.37 -5.00 6.64
C THR A 387 -32.61 -4.53 5.20
N THR A 388 -31.61 -3.93 4.55
CA THR A 388 -31.72 -3.31 3.23
C THR A 388 -30.52 -3.70 2.37
N ASN A 389 -30.69 -4.72 1.53
CA ASN A 389 -29.65 -5.31 0.69
C ASN A 389 -30.26 -5.88 -0.60
N ASP A 390 -29.42 -6.13 -1.60
CA ASP A 390 -29.81 -6.83 -2.84
C ASP A 390 -29.48 -8.32 -2.78
N CYS A 391 -28.53 -8.68 -1.90
CA CYS A 391 -28.21 -10.06 -1.55
C CYS A 391 -27.72 -10.11 -0.09
N VAL A 392 -28.09 -11.19 0.59
CA VAL A 392 -27.67 -11.50 1.96
C VAL A 392 -27.32 -12.99 2.06
N SER A 393 -26.34 -13.31 2.88
CA SER A 393 -25.96 -14.68 3.27
C SER A 393 -25.59 -14.64 4.76
N GLU A 394 -26.35 -15.39 5.56
CA GLU A 394 -26.30 -15.48 7.04
C GLU A 394 -26.18 -16.96 7.46
N VAL A 395 -25.27 -17.69 6.81
CA VAL A 395 -25.07 -19.12 7.00
C VAL A 395 -24.09 -19.36 8.13
N VAL A 396 -24.58 -19.91 9.25
CA VAL A 396 -23.77 -20.25 10.43
C VAL A 396 -22.37 -20.77 10.08
N GLY A 397 -21.35 -19.95 10.39
CA GLY A 397 -19.94 -20.19 10.08
C GLY A 397 -19.33 -19.07 9.24
N THR A 398 -18.20 -19.33 8.59
CA THR A 398 -17.43 -18.29 7.88
C THR A 398 -17.60 -18.31 6.36
N THR A 399 -18.52 -19.11 5.84
CA THR A 399 -18.67 -19.35 4.40
C THR A 399 -19.97 -18.77 3.89
N GLU A 400 -19.91 -17.49 3.52
CA GLU A 400 -21.02 -16.74 2.96
C GLU A 400 -20.85 -16.51 1.46
N GLN A 401 -21.95 -16.34 0.73
CA GLN A 401 -21.89 -16.02 -0.69
C GLN A 401 -23.04 -15.17 -1.21
N CYS A 402 -22.68 -14.23 -2.09
CA CYS A 402 -23.61 -13.46 -2.91
C CYS A 402 -23.25 -13.55 -4.38
N LEU A 403 -24.20 -13.96 -5.22
CA LEU A 403 -23.99 -14.26 -6.64
C LEU A 403 -24.92 -13.43 -7.52
N PHE A 404 -24.36 -12.84 -8.57
CA PHE A 404 -25.07 -12.08 -9.59
C PHE A 404 -24.62 -12.58 -10.97
N ALA A 405 -25.48 -13.34 -11.67
CA ALA A 405 -25.15 -13.89 -12.98
C ALA A 405 -24.93 -12.79 -14.04
N THR A 406 -25.76 -11.74 -13.99
CA THR A 406 -25.69 -10.57 -14.86
C THR A 406 -25.62 -9.29 -14.00
N PRO A 407 -24.44 -8.95 -13.44
CA PRO A 407 -24.31 -7.79 -12.57
C PRO A 407 -24.51 -6.49 -13.36
N SER A 408 -25.14 -5.50 -12.73
CA SER A 408 -25.25 -4.15 -13.28
C SER A 408 -23.88 -3.48 -13.32
N ALA A 409 -23.61 -2.71 -14.37
CA ALA A 409 -22.40 -1.91 -14.44
C ALA A 409 -22.41 -0.82 -13.36
N GLY A 410 -21.32 -0.64 -12.62
CA GLY A 410 -21.21 0.34 -11.55
C GLY A 410 -20.82 -0.27 -10.21
N THR A 411 -21.07 0.47 -9.13
CA THR A 411 -20.52 0.13 -7.81
C THR A 411 -21.45 -0.78 -7.02
N TYR A 412 -20.92 -1.92 -6.56
CA TYR A 412 -21.52 -2.73 -5.51
C TYR A 412 -20.85 -2.42 -4.18
N HIS A 413 -21.65 -2.29 -3.13
CA HIS A 413 -21.21 -2.14 -1.76
C HIS A 413 -21.40 -3.46 -1.03
N VAL A 414 -20.37 -3.86 -0.28
CA VAL A 414 -20.35 -5.10 0.49
C VAL A 414 -20.16 -4.77 1.96
N LEU A 415 -20.91 -5.43 2.82
CA LEU A 415 -20.82 -5.35 4.27
C LEU A 415 -20.61 -6.77 4.82
N ILE A 416 -19.56 -6.93 5.62
CA ILE A 416 -19.39 -8.06 6.53
C ILE A 416 -19.83 -7.60 7.91
N TYR A 417 -20.83 -8.28 8.46
CA TYR A 417 -21.36 -8.02 9.80
C TYR A 417 -20.96 -9.16 10.74
N GLY A 418 -20.28 -8.88 11.84
CA GLY A 418 -19.91 -9.92 12.80
C GLY A 418 -21.10 -10.35 13.66
N PHE A 419 -21.93 -11.30 13.22
CA PHE A 419 -23.01 -11.85 14.05
C PHE A 419 -22.46 -12.45 15.36
N THR A 420 -21.32 -13.14 15.24
CA THR A 420 -20.37 -13.36 16.32
C THR A 420 -18.99 -12.83 15.96
N ALA A 421 -18.09 -12.75 16.94
CA ALA A 421 -16.72 -12.34 16.66
C ALA A 421 -16.06 -13.33 15.69
N TYR A 422 -15.39 -12.80 14.67
CA TYR A 422 -14.72 -13.58 13.65
C TYR A 422 -13.26 -13.17 13.49
N SER A 423 -12.43 -14.10 13.04
CA SER A 423 -11.00 -13.86 12.84
C SER A 423 -10.44 -14.76 11.74
N GLY A 424 -9.49 -14.22 10.97
CA GLY A 424 -8.85 -14.94 9.86
C GLY A 424 -9.75 -15.15 8.64
N LEU A 425 -10.85 -14.41 8.52
CA LEU A 425 -11.79 -14.51 7.41
C LEU A 425 -11.14 -13.99 6.11
N THR A 426 -11.47 -14.61 4.98
CA THR A 426 -11.07 -14.16 3.65
C THR A 426 -12.28 -13.81 2.82
N LEU A 427 -12.36 -12.58 2.31
CA LEU A 427 -13.40 -12.11 1.40
C LEU A 427 -12.85 -12.03 -0.02
N THR A 428 -13.50 -12.65 -1.00
CA THR A 428 -13.09 -12.62 -2.42
C THR A 428 -14.26 -12.23 -3.30
N ALA A 429 -14.06 -11.26 -4.19
CA ALA A 429 -14.96 -10.95 -5.28
C ALA A 429 -14.38 -11.48 -6.60
N THR A 430 -15.19 -12.11 -7.44
CA THR A 430 -14.80 -12.61 -8.77
C THR A 430 -15.86 -12.23 -9.78
N TRP A 431 -15.49 -11.84 -10.99
CA TRP A 431 -16.40 -11.65 -12.11
C TRP A 431 -15.66 -11.91 -13.43
N THR A 432 -16.42 -12.23 -14.47
CA THR A 432 -15.89 -12.30 -15.83
C THR A 432 -15.95 -10.91 -16.43
N ALA A 433 -14.80 -10.24 -16.53
CA ALA A 433 -14.71 -8.94 -17.18
C ALA A 433 -14.95 -9.06 -18.70
N PRO A 434 -15.52 -8.03 -19.36
CA PRO A 434 -15.59 -8.00 -20.81
C PRO A 434 -14.17 -7.96 -21.39
N VAL A 435 -13.87 -8.85 -22.33
CA VAL A 435 -12.63 -8.77 -23.13
C VAL A 435 -12.70 -7.53 -24.03
N SER A 436 -11.91 -6.50 -23.72
CA SER A 436 -11.63 -5.42 -24.68
C SER A 436 -10.35 -5.77 -25.44
N ASN A 437 -10.45 -5.93 -26.76
CA ASN A 437 -9.39 -6.40 -27.67
C ASN A 437 -8.20 -5.41 -27.84
N SER A 438 -7.97 -4.49 -26.89
CA SER A 438 -7.03 -3.37 -27.05
C SER A 438 -6.07 -3.17 -25.87
N GLN A 439 -6.06 -4.01 -24.84
CA GLN A 439 -5.05 -3.94 -23.75
C GLN A 439 -4.25 -5.25 -23.69
N LEU A 440 -2.91 -5.15 -23.77
CA LEU A 440 -1.99 -6.27 -23.71
C LEU A 440 -1.65 -6.65 -22.26
N GLN A 441 -1.46 -7.95 -22.03
CA GLN A 441 -1.07 -8.51 -20.73
C GLN A 441 0.35 -9.08 -20.81
N ASN A 442 1.06 -9.13 -19.67
CA ASN A 442 2.45 -9.58 -19.62
C ASN A 442 2.61 -11.01 -20.14
N GLY A 443 3.39 -11.20 -21.21
CA GLY A 443 3.65 -12.50 -21.82
C GLY A 443 2.48 -13.10 -22.62
N VAL A 444 1.32 -12.44 -22.68
CA VAL A 444 0.16 -12.96 -23.42
C VAL A 444 0.15 -12.40 -24.84
N ALA A 445 0.18 -13.31 -25.82
CA ALA A 445 0.13 -12.95 -27.24
C ALA A 445 -1.30 -12.69 -27.71
N VAL A 446 -1.53 -11.58 -28.41
CA VAL A 446 -2.73 -11.34 -29.21
C VAL A 446 -2.47 -11.87 -30.62
N SER A 447 -3.09 -12.99 -30.98
CA SER A 447 -2.86 -13.68 -32.25
C SER A 447 -3.88 -13.35 -33.34
N GLY A 448 -3.55 -13.67 -34.59
CA GLY A 448 -4.47 -13.58 -35.73
C GLY A 448 -4.61 -12.15 -36.30
N LEU A 449 -3.68 -11.27 -35.97
CA LEU A 449 -3.70 -9.88 -36.40
C LEU A 449 -3.50 -9.79 -37.91
N SER A 450 -4.37 -9.01 -38.55
CA SER A 450 -4.35 -8.77 -39.99
C SER A 450 -4.74 -7.33 -40.30
N GLY A 451 -4.23 -6.77 -41.39
CA GLY A 451 -4.51 -5.40 -41.81
C GLY A 451 -4.09 -5.16 -43.27
N ALA A 452 -4.81 -4.29 -43.96
CA ALA A 452 -4.44 -3.83 -45.30
C ALA A 452 -3.29 -2.81 -45.24
N THR A 453 -2.69 -2.49 -46.40
CA THR A 453 -1.74 -1.37 -46.51
C THR A 453 -2.35 -0.08 -45.96
N GLY A 454 -1.64 0.59 -45.05
CA GLY A 454 -2.07 1.79 -44.34
C GLY A 454 -3.01 1.54 -43.14
N ALA A 455 -3.40 0.30 -42.86
CA ALA A 455 -4.24 -0.01 -41.70
C ALA A 455 -3.48 0.21 -40.38
N SER A 456 -4.19 0.67 -39.36
CA SER A 456 -3.65 0.93 -38.03
C SER A 456 -4.37 0.09 -36.97
N LEU A 457 -3.64 -0.61 -36.12
CA LEU A 457 -4.15 -1.31 -34.95
C LEU A 457 -3.53 -0.71 -33.68
N ALA A 458 -4.35 -0.41 -32.68
CA ALA A 458 -3.91 0.26 -31.45
C ALA A 458 -4.14 -0.61 -30.21
N TYR A 459 -3.14 -0.62 -29.33
CA TYR A 459 -3.16 -1.34 -28.05
C TYR A 459 -2.58 -0.50 -26.91
N THR A 460 -2.83 -0.91 -25.67
CA THR A 460 -2.25 -0.32 -24.46
C THR A 460 -1.56 -1.39 -23.59
N ILE A 461 -0.55 -0.99 -22.83
CA ILE A 461 0.15 -1.82 -21.84
C ILE A 461 0.19 -1.02 -20.54
N ALA A 462 -0.20 -1.62 -19.41
CA ALA A 462 -0.04 -1.01 -18.11
C ALA A 462 1.26 -1.52 -17.45
N ILE A 463 2.27 -0.66 -17.34
CA ILE A 463 3.56 -1.00 -16.73
C ILE A 463 3.55 -0.64 -15.24
N PRO A 464 3.77 -1.61 -14.33
CA PRO A 464 3.83 -1.33 -12.90
C PRO A 464 5.12 -0.60 -12.51
N SER A 465 5.11 0.04 -11.34
CA SER A 465 6.31 0.61 -10.75
C SER A 465 7.36 -0.48 -10.48
N GLY A 466 8.64 -0.15 -10.67
CA GLY A 466 9.74 -1.09 -10.50
C GLY A 466 9.89 -2.12 -11.62
N ALA A 467 9.16 -1.97 -12.73
CA ALA A 467 9.36 -2.80 -13.90
C ALA A 467 10.69 -2.52 -14.60
N SER A 468 11.31 -3.54 -15.18
CA SER A 468 12.50 -3.45 -16.03
C SER A 468 12.30 -4.27 -17.31
N ASN A 469 13.09 -3.98 -18.33
CA ASN A 469 13.15 -4.76 -19.57
C ASN A 469 11.78 -4.99 -20.25
N LEU A 470 11.02 -3.91 -20.48
CA LEU A 470 9.83 -4.00 -21.32
C LEU A 470 10.23 -4.29 -22.77
N VAL A 471 9.65 -5.34 -23.35
CA VAL A 471 9.78 -5.71 -24.76
C VAL A 471 8.38 -5.81 -25.38
N VAL A 472 8.13 -5.05 -26.43
CA VAL A 472 6.92 -5.15 -27.26
C VAL A 472 7.34 -5.72 -28.60
N ARG A 473 6.72 -6.82 -29.02
CA ARG A 473 7.16 -7.57 -30.19
C ARG A 473 5.99 -8.07 -31.02
N THR A 474 6.09 -7.92 -32.34
CA THR A 474 5.27 -8.68 -33.28
C THR A 474 6.04 -9.89 -33.80
N SER A 475 5.33 -10.99 -34.06
CA SER A 475 5.95 -12.22 -34.59
C SER A 475 4.93 -13.10 -35.32
N GLY A 476 5.44 -13.99 -36.19
CA GLY A 476 4.60 -14.88 -37.00
C GLY A 476 3.86 -14.17 -38.12
N GLY A 477 3.16 -14.93 -38.97
CA GLY A 477 2.40 -14.38 -40.08
C GLY A 477 3.24 -13.94 -41.29
N SER A 478 2.68 -13.04 -42.10
CA SER A 478 3.28 -12.47 -43.32
C SER A 478 2.95 -10.99 -43.46
N GLY A 479 3.68 -10.26 -44.32
CA GLY A 479 3.50 -8.82 -44.56
C GLY A 479 4.58 -7.96 -43.93
N ASP A 480 4.37 -6.65 -43.93
CA ASP A 480 5.34 -5.63 -43.49
C ASP A 480 4.62 -4.54 -42.64
N PRO A 481 4.32 -4.82 -41.37
CA PRO A 481 3.82 -3.83 -40.42
C PRO A 481 4.97 -3.11 -39.70
N ASP A 482 4.84 -1.80 -39.50
CA ASP A 482 5.69 -1.01 -38.62
C ASP A 482 5.11 -0.96 -37.18
N LEU A 483 5.98 -0.96 -36.17
CA LEU A 483 5.61 -0.86 -34.76
C LEU A 483 6.01 0.50 -34.17
N TYR A 484 5.09 1.15 -33.46
CA TYR A 484 5.31 2.40 -32.74
C TYR A 484 4.84 2.26 -31.30
N VAL A 485 5.66 2.69 -30.34
CA VAL A 485 5.34 2.63 -28.91
C VAL A 485 5.63 3.96 -28.24
N ARG A 486 4.73 4.42 -27.37
CA ARG A 486 4.88 5.69 -26.63
C ARG A 486 4.26 5.64 -25.24
N PHE A 487 4.92 6.21 -24.25
CA PHE A 487 4.46 6.34 -22.88
C PHE A 487 3.50 7.53 -22.70
N GLY A 488 2.44 7.34 -21.91
CA GLY A 488 1.50 8.36 -21.47
C GLY A 488 0.52 8.91 -22.53
N SER A 489 0.75 8.65 -23.81
CA SER A 489 -0.14 9.08 -24.91
C SER A 489 0.00 8.18 -26.14
N PRO A 490 -1.03 8.08 -27.01
CA PRO A 490 -0.94 7.37 -28.27
C PRO A 490 0.21 7.87 -29.17
N PRO A 491 0.99 6.97 -29.80
CA PRO A 491 1.98 7.36 -30.80
C PRO A 491 1.31 7.81 -32.10
N THR A 492 2.01 8.63 -32.88
CA THR A 492 1.71 8.92 -34.29
C THR A 492 2.89 8.48 -35.16
N LEU A 493 2.74 8.50 -36.49
CA LEU A 493 3.85 8.18 -37.41
C LEU A 493 5.04 9.16 -37.31
N SER A 494 4.86 10.31 -36.64
CA SER A 494 5.89 11.32 -36.43
C SER A 494 6.26 11.54 -34.96
N VAL A 495 5.53 10.96 -33.99
CA VAL A 495 5.75 11.14 -32.55
C VAL A 495 5.65 9.80 -31.83
N TYR A 496 6.78 9.29 -31.36
CA TYR A 496 6.92 7.99 -30.70
C TYR A 496 8.14 7.98 -29.78
N ASP A 497 8.16 7.09 -28.80
CA ASP A 497 9.34 6.88 -27.95
C ASP A 497 10.21 5.75 -28.52
N CYS A 498 9.58 4.77 -29.17
CA CYS A 498 10.25 3.72 -29.93
C CYS A 498 9.52 3.44 -31.24
N ARG A 499 10.29 3.17 -32.29
CA ARG A 499 9.80 2.70 -33.58
C ARG A 499 10.65 1.54 -34.09
N SER A 500 9.99 0.56 -34.68
CA SER A 500 10.59 -0.52 -35.46
C SER A 500 9.91 -0.54 -36.85
N PHE A 501 10.71 -0.69 -37.91
CA PHE A 501 10.30 -0.70 -39.32
C PHE A 501 11.14 -1.71 -40.12
N ALA A 502 11.42 -2.87 -39.53
CA ALA A 502 12.19 -3.90 -40.20
C ALA A 502 11.37 -4.46 -41.38
N ILE A 503 12.06 -4.96 -42.41
CA ILE A 503 11.35 -5.59 -43.52
C ILE A 503 10.80 -6.94 -43.02
N GLY A 504 9.47 -7.09 -43.00
CA GLY A 504 8.76 -8.33 -42.67
C GLY A 504 7.85 -8.22 -41.42
N PRO A 505 7.23 -9.31 -40.95
CA PRO A 505 6.19 -9.23 -39.92
C PRO A 505 6.72 -9.11 -38.48
N THR A 506 8.04 -9.03 -38.29
CA THR A 506 8.68 -9.12 -36.97
C THR A 506 9.31 -7.78 -36.58
N GLU A 507 8.60 -7.05 -35.74
CA GLU A 507 9.00 -5.76 -35.21
C GLU A 507 9.27 -5.87 -33.70
N GLN A 508 10.17 -5.04 -33.19
CA GLN A 508 10.50 -5.02 -31.77
C GLN A 508 10.82 -3.62 -31.24
N CYS A 509 10.24 -3.31 -30.08
CA CYS A 509 10.55 -2.14 -29.27
C CYS A 509 10.94 -2.56 -27.86
N THR A 510 12.03 -2.00 -27.33
CA THR A 510 12.55 -2.35 -26.00
C THR A 510 12.80 -1.12 -25.14
N PHE A 511 12.43 -1.20 -23.87
CA PHE A 511 12.71 -0.18 -22.85
C PHE A 511 13.38 -0.88 -21.66
N ALA A 512 14.68 -0.66 -21.47
CA ALA A 512 15.44 -1.29 -20.38
C ALA A 512 14.92 -0.85 -18.99
N THR A 513 14.56 0.42 -18.87
CA THR A 513 13.99 1.03 -17.66
C THR A 513 12.65 1.71 -18.01
N PRO A 514 11.56 0.94 -18.18
CA PRO A 514 10.27 1.51 -18.54
C PRO A 514 9.71 2.36 -17.38
N SER A 515 9.03 3.45 -17.72
CA SER A 515 8.34 4.29 -16.73
C SER A 515 7.06 3.60 -16.26
N ALA A 516 6.74 3.72 -14.98
CA ALA A 516 5.46 3.22 -14.45
C ALA A 516 4.29 4.00 -15.08
N GLY A 517 3.28 3.29 -15.59
CA GLY A 517 2.11 3.88 -16.24
C GLY A 517 1.80 3.24 -17.59
N THR A 518 0.98 3.92 -18.39
CA THR A 518 0.45 3.35 -19.64
C THR A 518 1.37 3.60 -20.82
N TYR A 519 1.77 2.53 -21.50
CA TYR A 519 2.34 2.59 -22.84
C TYR A 519 1.26 2.33 -23.88
N HIS A 520 1.28 3.09 -24.96
CA HIS A 520 0.42 2.94 -26.12
C HIS A 520 1.23 2.34 -27.26
N VAL A 521 0.65 1.35 -27.93
CA VAL A 521 1.23 0.60 -29.03
C VAL A 521 0.39 0.83 -30.28
N LEU A 522 1.04 1.12 -31.40
CA LEU A 522 0.42 1.25 -32.71
C LEU A 522 1.16 0.34 -33.69
N ILE A 523 0.42 -0.52 -34.38
CA ILE A 523 0.88 -1.28 -35.53
C ILE A 523 0.35 -0.57 -36.77
N SER A 524 1.22 -0.22 -37.73
CA SER A 524 0.84 0.42 -38.98
C SER A 524 1.31 -0.41 -40.17
N GLY A 525 0.40 -0.85 -41.04
CA GLY A 525 0.77 -1.68 -42.20
C GLY A 525 1.49 -0.88 -43.28
N PHE A 526 2.82 -0.96 -43.38
CA PHE A 526 3.55 -0.44 -44.54
C PHE A 526 3.16 -1.22 -45.81
N SER A 527 3.01 -2.54 -45.67
CA SER A 527 2.24 -3.39 -46.58
C SER A 527 1.13 -4.14 -45.83
N ALA A 528 0.22 -4.77 -46.57
CA ALA A 528 -0.76 -5.68 -45.96
C ALA A 528 -0.07 -6.79 -45.16
N PHE A 529 -0.64 -7.14 -44.01
CA PHE A 529 -0.14 -8.19 -43.11
C PHE A 529 -1.26 -9.11 -42.66
N SER A 530 -0.93 -10.36 -42.33
CA SER A 530 -1.92 -11.34 -41.86
C SER A 530 -1.33 -12.46 -41.01
N GLY A 531 -2.11 -12.91 -40.02
CA GLY A 531 -1.79 -14.03 -39.15
C GLY A 531 -0.70 -13.73 -38.11
N MET A 532 -0.43 -12.46 -37.83
CA MET A 532 0.59 -12.01 -36.88
C MET A 532 0.12 -12.15 -35.43
N SER A 533 1.08 -12.25 -34.51
CA SER A 533 0.86 -12.11 -33.06
C SER A 533 1.59 -10.88 -32.50
N LEU A 534 0.99 -10.21 -31.53
CA LEU A 534 1.58 -9.11 -30.75
C LEU A 534 1.70 -9.52 -29.28
N THR A 535 2.90 -9.41 -28.71
CA THR A 535 3.18 -9.74 -27.30
C THR A 535 3.94 -8.61 -26.62
N ALA A 536 3.63 -8.34 -25.36
CA ALA A 536 4.41 -7.45 -24.49
C ALA A 536 4.94 -8.25 -23.29
N THR A 537 6.24 -8.14 -22.97
CA THR A 537 6.85 -8.75 -21.78
C THR A 537 7.60 -7.71 -20.95
N TRP A 538 7.57 -7.82 -19.63
CA TRP A 538 8.40 -7.00 -18.74
C TRP A 538 8.73 -7.76 -17.45
N GLN A 539 9.84 -7.38 -16.83
CA GLN A 539 10.28 -7.87 -15.53
C GLN A 539 9.79 -6.92 -14.45
N VAL A 540 9.56 -7.40 -13.22
CA VAL A 540 9.27 -6.56 -12.06
C VAL A 540 10.35 -6.86 -11.03
N ALA A 541 10.99 -5.84 -10.47
CA ALA A 541 11.92 -6.04 -9.36
C ALA A 541 11.15 -6.62 -8.17
N THR A 542 11.57 -7.79 -7.68
CA THR A 542 10.84 -8.54 -6.66
C THR A 542 11.43 -8.32 -5.27
N GLY A 543 10.56 -7.99 -4.31
CA GLY A 543 10.92 -7.47 -2.98
C GLY A 543 11.38 -8.49 -1.94
N GLY A 544 12.33 -9.37 -2.25
CA GLY A 544 13.20 -9.96 -1.24
C GLY A 544 14.55 -9.27 -1.30
N GLY A 545 15.31 -9.19 -0.20
CA GLY A 545 16.66 -8.60 -0.26
C GLY A 545 17.54 -9.28 -1.32
N THR A 546 18.76 -8.77 -1.55
CA THR A 546 19.71 -9.27 -2.56
C THR A 546 19.97 -10.79 -2.56
N ASP A 547 19.60 -11.50 -1.47
CA ASP A 547 19.84 -12.93 -1.27
C ASP A 547 18.54 -13.78 -1.13
N GLU A 548 17.35 -13.18 -1.26
CA GLU A 548 16.05 -13.88 -1.14
C GLU A 548 15.13 -13.64 -2.34
N PRO A 549 15.51 -14.07 -3.55
CA PRO A 549 14.68 -13.90 -4.73
C PRO A 549 13.30 -14.53 -4.51
N GLN A 550 12.25 -13.77 -4.83
CA GLN A 550 10.88 -14.24 -4.74
C GLN A 550 10.04 -13.75 -5.91
N ILE A 551 8.92 -14.42 -6.21
CA ILE A 551 7.88 -13.93 -7.11
C ILE A 551 6.53 -14.46 -6.62
N ALA A 552 5.52 -13.59 -6.57
CA ALA A 552 4.17 -13.95 -6.19
C ALA A 552 3.25 -13.96 -7.41
N ASN A 553 2.27 -14.86 -7.40
CA ASN A 553 1.25 -14.97 -8.45
C ASN A 553 1.82 -15.15 -9.87
N PHE A 554 2.96 -15.83 -10.00
CA PHE A 554 3.54 -16.13 -11.30
C PHE A 554 2.71 -17.19 -12.01
N THR A 555 2.06 -16.84 -13.12
CA THR A 555 1.32 -17.80 -13.94
C THR A 555 2.29 -18.77 -14.60
N LEU A 556 2.19 -20.04 -14.24
CA LEU A 556 3.02 -21.08 -14.84
C LEU A 556 2.59 -21.29 -16.31
N PRO A 557 3.52 -21.19 -17.27
CA PRO A 557 3.18 -21.28 -18.69
C PRO A 557 2.79 -22.69 -19.08
N LEU A 558 1.82 -22.85 -19.99
CA LEU A 558 1.48 -24.17 -20.51
C LEU A 558 2.64 -24.73 -21.35
N PRO A 559 2.91 -26.05 -21.26
CA PRO A 559 4.03 -26.68 -21.97
C PRO A 559 3.87 -26.55 -23.48
N THR A 560 4.92 -26.12 -24.15
CA THR A 560 5.00 -26.02 -25.62
C THR A 560 6.28 -26.70 -26.13
N PRO A 561 6.19 -27.86 -26.81
CA PRO A 561 4.97 -28.62 -27.13
C PRO A 561 4.27 -29.22 -25.90
N ALA A 562 3.01 -29.63 -26.09
CA ALA A 562 2.20 -30.20 -25.02
C ALA A 562 2.84 -31.46 -24.43
N PHE A 563 2.84 -31.58 -23.11
CA PHE A 563 3.40 -32.73 -22.39
C PHE A 563 2.29 -33.56 -21.76
N ALA A 564 2.01 -34.73 -22.33
CA ALA A 564 0.85 -35.54 -21.97
C ALA A 564 0.85 -36.03 -20.51
N ASN A 565 2.03 -36.22 -19.91
CA ASN A 565 2.16 -36.71 -18.54
C ASN A 565 1.98 -35.60 -17.48
N CYS A 566 2.22 -34.34 -17.85
CA CYS A 566 1.93 -33.16 -17.02
C CYS A 566 1.22 -32.11 -17.89
N PRO A 567 -0.12 -32.20 -18.06
CA PRO A 567 -0.88 -31.35 -18.97
C PRO A 567 -0.70 -29.85 -18.74
N ALA A 568 -0.41 -29.44 -17.51
CA ALA A 568 -0.15 -28.05 -17.15
C ALA A 568 1.33 -27.72 -16.94
N GLY A 569 2.22 -28.64 -17.30
CA GLY A 569 3.68 -28.46 -17.29
C GLY A 569 4.40 -29.25 -16.21
N TYR A 570 5.66 -29.58 -16.50
CA TYR A 570 6.65 -30.01 -15.52
C TYR A 570 7.64 -28.87 -15.35
N PHE A 571 7.91 -28.49 -14.11
CA PHE A 571 8.81 -27.38 -13.80
C PHE A 571 9.88 -27.81 -12.81
N THR A 572 11.08 -27.25 -12.98
CA THR A 572 12.18 -27.40 -12.03
C THR A 572 12.59 -26.03 -11.54
N ALA A 573 12.34 -25.75 -10.25
CA ALA A 573 12.88 -24.60 -9.58
C ALA A 573 14.30 -24.92 -9.10
N VAL A 574 15.24 -24.02 -9.36
CA VAL A 574 16.67 -24.22 -9.17
C VAL A 574 17.24 -23.05 -8.39
N VAL A 575 17.98 -23.33 -7.32
CA VAL A 575 18.75 -22.35 -6.56
C VAL A 575 20.23 -22.54 -6.88
N GLU A 576 20.85 -21.49 -7.39
CA GLU A 576 22.24 -21.47 -7.83
C GLU A 576 22.93 -20.16 -7.41
N ASP A 577 24.21 -20.03 -7.74
CA ASP A 577 25.00 -18.85 -7.44
C ASP A 577 24.54 -17.63 -8.26
N GLY A 578 24.49 -16.49 -7.58
CA GLY A 578 24.14 -15.18 -8.09
C GLY A 578 25.20 -14.60 -9.02
N ALA A 579 24.91 -13.42 -9.57
CA ALA A 579 25.86 -12.71 -10.44
C ALA A 579 26.88 -11.87 -9.63
N GLY A 580 26.77 -11.85 -8.31
CA GLY A 580 27.69 -11.16 -7.41
C GLY A 580 29.04 -11.87 -7.30
N ALA A 581 29.96 -11.25 -6.55
CA ALA A 581 31.28 -11.81 -6.24
C ALA A 581 31.35 -12.37 -4.81
N GLY A 582 30.20 -12.68 -4.19
CA GLY A 582 30.02 -12.69 -2.74
C GLY A 582 29.43 -13.97 -2.16
N LEU A 583 29.56 -15.13 -2.83
CA LEU A 583 29.06 -16.41 -2.33
C LEU A 583 29.51 -16.64 -0.88
N THR A 584 28.53 -16.72 0.01
CA THR A 584 28.73 -17.10 1.40
C THR A 584 28.00 -18.41 1.63
N PRO A 585 28.72 -19.51 1.93
CA PRO A 585 28.08 -20.78 2.18
C PRO A 585 27.12 -20.69 3.38
N GLY A 586 25.98 -21.34 3.28
CA GLY A 586 24.99 -21.28 4.35
C GLY A 586 23.68 -21.99 4.02
N ILE A 587 22.73 -21.83 4.94
CA ILE A 587 21.41 -22.45 4.86
C ILE A 587 20.57 -21.71 3.81
N PHE A 588 19.83 -22.47 2.99
CA PHE A 588 18.78 -21.90 2.15
C PHE A 588 17.51 -22.75 2.23
N GLY A 589 16.39 -22.10 1.95
CA GLY A 589 15.08 -22.73 1.74
C GLY A 589 14.46 -22.22 0.44
N LEU A 590 13.68 -23.06 -0.22
CA LEU A 590 12.90 -22.75 -1.41
C LEU A 590 11.46 -23.19 -1.14
N ALA A 591 10.56 -22.22 -1.06
CA ALA A 591 9.12 -22.46 -1.03
C ALA A 591 8.53 -22.30 -2.42
N LEU A 592 7.73 -23.29 -2.80
CA LEU A 592 6.88 -23.25 -3.98
C LEU A 592 5.44 -23.54 -3.56
N THR A 593 4.58 -22.53 -3.66
CA THR A 593 3.18 -22.60 -3.27
C THR A 593 2.29 -22.41 -4.50
N LEU A 594 1.38 -23.35 -4.74
CA LEU A 594 0.43 -23.24 -5.84
C LEU A 594 -0.80 -22.45 -5.38
N ASN A 595 -1.12 -21.37 -6.08
CA ASN A 595 -2.29 -20.53 -5.84
C ASN A 595 -3.49 -21.00 -6.69
N THR A 596 -4.69 -20.61 -6.29
CA THR A 596 -5.91 -20.78 -7.10
C THR A 596 -5.84 -19.93 -8.37
N PRO A 597 -6.53 -20.30 -9.48
CA PRO A 597 -7.51 -21.39 -9.63
C PRO A 597 -6.89 -22.80 -9.81
N GLY A 598 -7.69 -23.85 -9.60
CA GLY A 598 -7.31 -25.26 -9.76
C GLY A 598 -7.27 -26.04 -8.43
N THR A 599 -6.84 -27.31 -8.47
CA THR A 599 -6.84 -28.20 -7.29
C THR A 599 -5.65 -27.99 -6.34
N GLN A 600 -4.78 -27.00 -6.58
CA GLN A 600 -3.48 -26.81 -5.90
C GLN A 600 -2.69 -28.12 -5.74
N ARG A 601 -2.81 -29.02 -6.73
CA ARG A 601 -2.33 -30.40 -6.64
C ARG A 601 -1.12 -30.58 -7.55
N MET A 602 -0.08 -31.19 -7.00
CA MET A 602 1.06 -31.69 -7.76
C MET A 602 0.82 -33.17 -8.06
N ASP A 603 0.48 -33.45 -9.31
CA ASP A 603 0.14 -34.77 -9.81
C ASP A 603 1.41 -35.46 -10.30
N GLY A 604 1.88 -36.52 -9.64
CA GLY A 604 2.98 -37.34 -10.18
C GLY A 604 4.34 -37.22 -9.51
N GLY A 605 4.43 -36.55 -8.36
CA GLY A 605 5.61 -36.61 -7.49
C GLY A 605 6.32 -35.29 -7.30
N VAL A 606 7.22 -35.26 -6.31
CA VAL A 606 8.14 -34.17 -6.04
C VAL A 606 9.55 -34.75 -6.05
N ASN A 607 10.39 -34.19 -6.92
CA ASN A 607 11.82 -34.47 -6.93
C ASN A 607 12.53 -33.30 -6.29
N PHE A 608 13.43 -33.55 -5.34
CA PHE A 608 14.23 -32.49 -4.76
C PHE A 608 15.60 -33.02 -4.39
N GLY A 609 16.52 -32.10 -4.17
CA GLY A 609 17.89 -32.45 -3.84
C GLY A 609 18.76 -31.23 -3.76
N GLY A 610 20.03 -31.48 -3.47
CA GLY A 610 20.99 -30.41 -3.27
C GLY A 610 22.09 -30.84 -2.31
N LEU A 611 22.94 -29.87 -1.97
CA LEU A 611 24.04 -30.08 -1.06
C LEU A 611 23.55 -30.20 0.39
N VAL A 612 24.27 -31.01 1.16
CA VAL A 612 24.05 -31.21 2.60
C VAL A 612 25.34 -30.99 3.37
N ASP A 613 25.21 -30.55 4.61
CA ASP A 613 26.31 -30.34 5.55
C ASP A 613 25.91 -30.89 6.93
N GLY A 614 26.87 -31.29 7.75
CA GLY A 614 26.61 -31.75 9.12
C GLY A 614 25.85 -30.71 9.97
N SER A 615 26.01 -29.41 9.68
CA SER A 615 25.26 -28.34 10.31
C SER A 615 23.87 -28.08 9.72
N GLN A 616 23.58 -28.58 8.50
CA GLN A 616 22.30 -28.38 7.83
C GLN A 616 21.88 -29.60 6.97
N GLU A 617 20.81 -30.26 7.42
CA GLU A 617 20.19 -31.36 6.69
C GLU A 617 19.45 -30.87 5.43
N ALA A 618 19.43 -31.69 4.39
CA ALA A 618 18.46 -31.52 3.31
C ALA A 618 17.08 -31.84 3.86
N PHE A 619 16.09 -31.04 3.48
CA PHE A 619 14.71 -31.30 3.88
C PHE A 619 13.72 -31.03 2.77
N ALA A 620 12.59 -31.73 2.84
CA ALA A 620 11.38 -31.36 2.13
C ALA A 620 10.16 -31.47 3.04
N GLY A 621 9.45 -30.36 3.19
CA GLY A 621 8.13 -30.28 3.76
C GLY A 621 7.07 -30.41 2.67
N PHE A 622 6.14 -31.34 2.85
CA PHE A 622 5.03 -31.56 1.93
C PHE A 622 3.74 -31.89 2.68
N ASN A 623 2.61 -31.57 2.05
CA ASN A 623 1.28 -31.88 2.54
C ASN A 623 0.56 -32.73 1.50
N PHE A 624 -0.29 -33.64 1.93
CA PHE A 624 -1.34 -34.17 1.08
C PHE A 624 -2.64 -34.14 1.90
N GLN A 625 -3.62 -33.40 1.39
CA GLN A 625 -4.95 -33.27 1.97
C GLN A 625 -5.96 -33.78 0.94
N ASN A 626 -6.96 -34.52 1.40
CA ASN A 626 -8.09 -34.91 0.56
C ASN A 626 -9.40 -34.87 1.36
N PRO A 627 -10.54 -34.54 0.72
CA PRO A 627 -11.82 -34.33 1.41
C PRO A 627 -12.33 -35.53 2.20
N ALA A 628 -11.96 -36.75 1.78
CA ALA A 628 -12.39 -38.00 2.41
C ALA A 628 -11.43 -38.46 3.53
N ASN A 629 -10.39 -37.68 3.83
CA ASN A 629 -9.34 -38.00 4.80
C ASN A 629 -8.68 -39.39 4.59
N GLU A 630 -8.60 -39.84 3.33
CA GLU A 630 -8.09 -41.14 2.94
C GLU A 630 -6.56 -41.18 3.02
N GLN A 631 -6.01 -42.32 3.43
CA GLN A 631 -4.56 -42.54 3.45
C GLN A 631 -3.99 -42.55 2.04
N GLN A 632 -2.75 -42.06 1.91
CA GLN A 632 -1.96 -42.21 0.70
C GLN A 632 -0.70 -43.01 1.01
N ARG A 633 -0.35 -43.94 0.11
CA ARG A 633 0.97 -44.56 0.09
C ARG A 633 1.96 -43.55 -0.49
N VAL A 634 2.99 -43.24 0.27
CA VAL A 634 4.13 -42.43 -0.15
C VAL A 634 5.31 -43.36 -0.41
N ASP A 635 5.81 -43.32 -1.64
CA ASP A 635 6.99 -44.03 -2.09
C ASP A 635 8.16 -43.03 -2.13
N MET A 636 9.25 -43.37 -1.45
CA MET A 636 10.45 -42.56 -1.28
C MET A 636 11.65 -43.32 -1.84
N ILE A 637 12.38 -42.67 -2.75
CA ILE A 637 13.64 -43.16 -3.32
C ILE A 637 14.69 -42.09 -3.06
N ILE A 638 15.76 -42.44 -2.36
CA ILE A 638 16.86 -41.53 -2.02
C ILE A 638 18.17 -42.11 -2.55
N THR A 639 18.90 -41.28 -3.27
CA THR A 639 20.30 -41.52 -3.66
C THR A 639 21.17 -40.36 -3.20
N GLY A 640 22.48 -40.54 -3.22
CA GLY A 640 23.40 -39.47 -2.86
C GLY A 640 24.84 -39.93 -2.90
N ASN A 641 25.76 -38.99 -2.78
CA ASN A 641 27.19 -39.24 -2.74
C ASN A 641 27.90 -38.14 -1.94
N PRO A 642 29.12 -38.40 -1.43
CA PRO A 642 29.93 -37.35 -0.82
C PRO A 642 30.24 -36.22 -1.81
N ALA A 643 30.40 -35.00 -1.29
CA ALA A 643 30.79 -33.83 -2.07
C ALA A 643 32.19 -33.98 -2.71
N SER A 644 33.01 -34.89 -2.16
CA SER A 644 34.36 -35.19 -2.64
C SER A 644 34.40 -36.23 -3.77
N SER A 645 33.34 -37.02 -4.00
CA SER A 645 33.35 -38.08 -5.01
C SER A 645 31.95 -38.58 -5.38
N ARG A 646 31.63 -38.58 -6.68
CA ARG A 646 30.38 -39.16 -7.22
C ARG A 646 30.30 -40.69 -7.11
N ALA A 647 31.43 -41.36 -6.89
CA ALA A 647 31.51 -42.83 -6.84
C ALA A 647 31.53 -43.39 -5.41
N ALA A 648 31.84 -42.55 -4.41
CA ALA A 648 31.90 -42.97 -3.02
C ALA A 648 30.50 -43.07 -2.39
N SER A 649 30.42 -43.74 -1.24
CA SER A 649 29.17 -43.85 -0.49
C SER A 649 29.07 -42.82 0.63
N LEU A 650 27.89 -42.27 0.83
CA LEU A 650 27.56 -41.26 1.84
C LEU A 650 26.74 -41.90 2.97
N PRO A 651 27.27 -42.02 4.19
CA PRO A 651 26.48 -42.44 5.34
C PRO A 651 25.56 -41.29 5.77
N VAL A 652 24.26 -41.59 5.97
CA VAL A 652 23.22 -40.61 6.30
C VAL A 652 22.27 -41.12 7.39
N ARG A 653 21.58 -40.18 8.04
CA ARG A 653 20.38 -40.41 8.84
C ARG A 653 19.17 -39.84 8.09
N ILE A 654 18.13 -40.64 7.92
CA ILE A 654 16.90 -40.31 7.21
C ILE A 654 15.76 -40.31 8.22
N ARG A 655 15.06 -39.20 8.32
CA ARG A 655 13.90 -39.03 9.22
C ARG A 655 12.68 -38.61 8.43
N LEU A 656 11.53 -39.20 8.77
CA LEU A 656 10.23 -38.72 8.34
C LEU A 656 9.47 -38.27 9.58
N ILE A 657 9.12 -37.00 9.63
CA ILE A 657 8.49 -36.35 10.78
C ILE A 657 7.11 -35.87 10.36
N ARG A 658 6.08 -36.23 11.11
CA ARG A 658 4.72 -35.72 10.95
C ARG A 658 4.53 -34.53 11.87
N GLN A 659 3.92 -33.48 11.34
CA GLN A 659 3.64 -32.23 12.05
C GLN A 659 2.15 -31.90 11.90
N PRO A 660 1.29 -32.50 12.74
CA PRO A 660 -0.17 -32.31 12.61
C PRO A 660 -0.63 -30.93 13.07
N SER A 661 0.19 -30.22 13.85
CA SER A 661 -0.08 -28.87 14.33
C SER A 661 1.24 -28.15 14.66
N PRO A 662 1.23 -26.80 14.72
CA PRO A 662 2.43 -26.02 15.04
C PRO A 662 3.08 -26.48 16.35
N GLY A 663 4.38 -26.75 16.31
CA GLY A 663 5.17 -27.17 17.48
C GLY A 663 5.09 -28.66 17.84
N VAL A 664 4.28 -29.46 17.14
CA VAL A 664 4.20 -30.91 17.35
C VAL A 664 5.04 -31.64 16.30
N ASN A 665 5.98 -32.47 16.75
CA ASN A 665 6.84 -33.31 15.91
C ASN A 665 6.67 -34.78 16.29
N GLU A 666 6.10 -35.58 15.40
CA GLU A 666 5.94 -37.02 15.56
C GLU A 666 6.90 -37.74 14.61
N THR A 667 7.88 -38.47 15.14
CA THR A 667 8.77 -39.28 14.31
C THR A 667 8.00 -40.47 13.73
N VAL A 668 7.85 -40.51 12.41
CA VAL A 668 7.24 -41.62 11.66
C VAL A 668 8.30 -42.64 11.26
N LEU A 669 9.47 -42.19 10.82
CA LEU A 669 10.64 -43.02 10.54
C LEU A 669 11.92 -42.34 11.02
N ASP A 670 12.89 -43.14 11.42
CA ASP A 670 14.25 -42.73 11.76
C ASP A 670 15.22 -43.88 11.49
N PHE A 671 16.03 -43.76 10.44
CA PHE A 671 16.94 -44.81 9.98
C PHE A 671 18.31 -44.23 9.65
N THR A 672 19.34 -45.08 9.74
CA THR A 672 20.64 -44.81 9.13
C THR A 672 20.78 -45.62 7.85
N ALA A 673 21.38 -45.02 6.83
CA ALA A 673 21.61 -45.65 5.53
C ALA A 673 22.98 -45.25 4.98
N THR A 674 23.46 -45.99 3.98
CA THR A 674 24.69 -45.65 3.25
C THR A 674 24.35 -45.54 1.77
N LEU A 675 24.23 -44.31 1.28
CA LEU A 675 23.77 -43.99 -0.06
C LEU A 675 24.93 -44.02 -1.06
N SER A 676 24.66 -44.42 -2.29
CA SER A 676 25.52 -44.13 -3.45
C SER A 676 24.65 -43.99 -4.69
N GLN A 677 25.24 -43.64 -5.84
CA GLN A 677 24.53 -43.67 -7.13
C GLN A 677 23.98 -45.08 -7.46
N ALA A 678 24.63 -46.15 -6.97
CA ALA A 678 24.19 -47.53 -7.18
C ALA A 678 23.34 -48.10 -6.03
N ASN A 679 23.50 -47.58 -4.80
CA ASN A 679 22.82 -48.08 -3.61
C ASN A 679 21.79 -47.05 -3.12
N GLN A 680 20.53 -47.28 -3.46
CA GLN A 680 19.42 -46.38 -3.17
C GLN A 680 18.70 -46.81 -1.90
N PHE A 681 18.28 -45.84 -1.09
CA PHE A 681 17.31 -46.11 -0.03
C PHE A 681 15.89 -46.02 -0.61
N VAL A 682 15.13 -47.10 -0.49
CA VAL A 682 13.76 -47.18 -1.02
C VAL A 682 12.80 -47.52 0.11
N ARG A 683 11.71 -46.74 0.24
CA ARG A 683 10.66 -47.04 1.21
C ARG A 683 9.26 -46.65 0.76
N SER A 684 8.29 -47.49 1.06
CA SER A 684 6.86 -47.24 0.85
C SER A 684 6.14 -47.24 2.19
N ILE A 685 5.31 -46.22 2.44
CA ILE A 685 4.66 -46.01 3.73
C ILE A 685 3.25 -45.47 3.50
N ASN A 686 2.25 -46.04 4.17
CA ASN A 686 0.91 -45.47 4.19
C ASN A 686 0.84 -44.37 5.23
N LEU A 687 0.53 -43.15 4.80
CA LEU A 687 0.48 -41.97 5.64
C LEU A 687 -0.94 -41.39 5.62
N THR A 688 -1.38 -40.89 6.77
CA THR A 688 -2.66 -40.15 6.88
C THR A 688 -2.47 -38.71 6.44
N PRO A 689 -3.51 -38.02 5.94
CA PRO A 689 -3.42 -36.61 5.58
C PRO A 689 -2.85 -35.76 6.72
N SER A 690 -1.73 -35.07 6.44
CA SER A 690 -1.01 -34.19 7.38
C SER A 690 0.15 -33.48 6.67
N PHE A 691 0.83 -32.60 7.39
CA PHE A 691 2.13 -32.06 6.95
C PHE A 691 3.25 -32.98 7.41
N TYR A 692 4.17 -33.31 6.49
CA TYR A 692 5.30 -34.17 6.74
C TYR A 692 6.60 -33.50 6.31
N VAL A 693 7.66 -33.73 7.05
CA VAL A 693 9.02 -33.30 6.73
C VAL A 693 9.89 -34.54 6.59
N VAL A 694 10.51 -34.69 5.42
CA VAL A 694 11.63 -35.62 5.22
C VAL A 694 12.90 -34.85 5.47
N ALA A 695 13.77 -35.37 6.33
CA ALA A 695 15.05 -34.75 6.67
C ALA A 695 16.18 -35.76 6.51
N ILE A 696 17.25 -35.37 5.82
CA ILE A 696 18.38 -36.24 5.44
C ILE A 696 19.68 -35.51 5.75
N GLY A 697 20.44 -36.06 6.70
CA GLY A 697 21.71 -35.49 7.15
C GLY A 697 22.87 -36.50 7.06
N PRO A 698 24.09 -36.10 6.70
CA PRO A 698 25.26 -36.96 6.74
C PRO A 698 25.57 -37.38 8.19
N THR A 699 26.00 -38.63 8.39
CA THR A 699 26.40 -39.12 9.73
C THR A 699 27.92 -39.17 9.85
N GLY A 700 28.45 -38.59 10.94
CA GLY A 700 29.89 -38.53 11.19
C GLY A 700 30.64 -37.38 10.49
N ALA A 701 29.91 -36.47 9.84
CA ALA A 701 30.45 -35.22 9.32
C ALA A 701 30.76 -34.22 10.45
N ALA A 702 31.67 -33.28 10.18
CA ALA A 702 31.99 -32.21 11.13
C ALA A 702 30.95 -31.09 11.01
N ASN A 703 30.27 -30.75 12.12
CA ASN A 703 29.25 -29.70 12.12
C ASN A 703 29.91 -28.31 12.17
N VAL A 704 30.43 -27.83 11.04
CA VAL A 704 31.09 -26.53 10.93
C VAL A 704 30.19 -25.55 10.16
N PRO A 705 29.49 -24.63 10.82
CA PRO A 705 28.68 -23.62 10.14
C PRO A 705 29.49 -22.81 9.13
N GLY A 706 28.99 -22.68 7.90
CA GLY A 706 29.70 -21.99 6.81
C GLY A 706 30.84 -22.80 6.17
N GLY A 707 30.96 -24.09 6.51
CA GLY A 707 31.93 -25.02 5.93
C GLY A 707 31.64 -25.42 4.48
N ALA A 708 32.47 -26.31 3.94
CA ALA A 708 32.22 -26.94 2.64
C ALA A 708 31.17 -28.03 2.79
N ALA A 709 30.32 -28.24 1.78
CA ALA A 709 29.34 -29.30 1.79
C ALA A 709 29.98 -30.69 1.99
N ASP A 710 29.33 -31.56 2.76
CA ASP A 710 29.76 -32.94 3.00
C ASP A 710 29.25 -33.90 1.92
N GLY A 711 28.09 -33.60 1.33
CA GLY A 711 27.41 -34.50 0.41
C GLY A 711 26.40 -33.79 -0.50
N GLU A 712 25.85 -34.57 -1.42
CA GLU A 712 24.71 -34.21 -2.24
C GLU A 712 23.70 -35.36 -2.20
N VAL A 713 22.42 -35.03 -2.12
CA VAL A 713 21.33 -36.02 -2.11
C VAL A 713 20.30 -35.72 -3.18
N TYR A 714 19.70 -36.77 -3.72
CA TYR A 714 18.59 -36.71 -4.67
C TYR A 714 17.44 -37.55 -4.13
N VAL A 715 16.28 -36.94 -4.04
CA VAL A 715 15.09 -37.54 -3.45
C VAL A 715 13.95 -37.48 -4.45
N THR A 716 13.32 -38.63 -4.65
CA THR A 716 12.06 -38.76 -5.38
C THR A 716 10.99 -39.18 -4.40
N LEU A 717 9.94 -38.38 -4.30
CA LEU A 717 8.73 -38.70 -3.58
C LEU A 717 7.57 -38.83 -4.56
N SER A 718 6.84 -39.94 -4.49
CA SER A 718 5.58 -40.11 -5.21
C SER A 718 4.49 -40.55 -4.25
N THR A 719 3.24 -40.17 -4.55
CA THR A 719 2.09 -40.58 -3.73
C THR A 719 1.03 -41.25 -4.57
N GLN A 720 0.29 -42.16 -3.92
CA GLN A 720 -0.94 -42.71 -4.47
C GLN A 720 -1.94 -43.09 -3.38
N PHE A 721 -3.24 -43.16 -3.70
CA PHE A 721 -4.19 -43.75 -2.75
C PHE A 721 -3.83 -45.23 -2.50
N VAL A 722 -4.14 -45.73 -1.31
CA VAL A 722 -3.72 -47.09 -0.90
C VAL A 722 -4.31 -48.18 -1.80
N ASP A 723 -5.55 -47.98 -2.28
CA ASP A 723 -6.37 -48.95 -3.01
C ASP A 723 -6.58 -48.60 -4.49
N ARG A 724 -6.14 -47.41 -4.95
CA ARG A 724 -6.35 -46.94 -6.33
C ARG A 724 -5.29 -45.95 -6.80
N ILE A 725 -5.18 -45.81 -8.12
CA ILE A 725 -4.38 -44.73 -8.72
C ILE A 725 -5.00 -43.36 -8.40
N GLY A 726 -4.17 -42.33 -8.27
CA GLY A 726 -4.58 -41.00 -7.83
C GLY A 726 -3.66 -40.50 -6.73
N GLY A 727 -4.07 -39.50 -5.94
CA GLY A 727 -3.23 -38.89 -4.89
C GLY A 727 -2.36 -37.74 -5.39
N GLY A 728 -1.73 -37.01 -4.49
CA GLY A 728 -0.84 -35.91 -4.86
C GLY A 728 -0.53 -35.02 -3.69
N PHE A 729 0.51 -34.21 -3.86
CA PHE A 729 0.87 -33.19 -2.88
C PHE A 729 -0.02 -31.98 -3.06
N PHE A 730 -0.44 -31.36 -1.96
CA PHE A 730 -1.39 -30.26 -1.94
C PHE A 730 -0.74 -28.98 -1.41
N GLY A 731 -1.05 -27.85 -2.06
CA GLY A 731 -0.67 -26.51 -1.62
C GLY A 731 0.76 -26.10 -1.98
N GLY A 732 1.70 -27.03 -2.09
CA GLY A 732 3.09 -26.68 -2.38
C GLY A 732 4.12 -27.70 -1.91
N VAL A 733 5.39 -27.35 -2.09
CA VAL A 733 6.53 -27.98 -1.42
C VAL A 733 7.44 -26.90 -0.87
N VAL A 734 8.01 -27.14 0.31
CA VAL A 734 9.16 -26.37 0.80
C VAL A 734 10.34 -27.30 0.83
N VAL A 735 11.38 -27.00 0.08
CA VAL A 735 12.65 -27.74 0.10
C VAL A 735 13.74 -26.87 0.68
N GLY A 736 14.81 -27.47 1.17
CA GLY A 736 15.98 -26.72 1.59
C GLY A 736 17.17 -27.61 1.83
N GLY A 737 18.27 -26.97 2.14
CA GLY A 737 19.55 -27.63 2.30
C GLY A 737 20.67 -26.60 2.45
N TYR A 738 21.84 -26.96 1.95
CA TYR A 738 23.03 -26.15 2.07
C TYR A 738 23.41 -25.54 0.72
N HIS A 739 23.74 -24.26 0.72
CA HIS A 739 24.26 -23.57 -0.45
C HIS A 739 25.75 -23.32 -0.27
N ALA A 740 26.54 -23.73 -1.25
CA ALA A 740 27.98 -23.55 -1.35
C ALA A 740 28.37 -23.70 -2.82
N VAL A 741 29.63 -23.37 -3.14
CA VAL A 741 30.20 -23.67 -4.47
C VAL A 741 29.99 -25.15 -4.78
N HIS A 742 29.28 -25.44 -5.86
CA HIS A 742 28.93 -26.82 -6.17
C HIS A 742 30.17 -27.62 -6.59
N PRO A 743 30.53 -28.72 -5.90
CA PRO A 743 31.78 -29.46 -6.13
C PRO A 743 31.93 -30.02 -7.56
N PHE A 744 30.80 -30.26 -8.22
CA PHE A 744 30.73 -30.83 -9.57
C PHE A 744 30.09 -29.91 -10.63
N GLY A 745 30.02 -28.60 -10.40
CA GLY A 745 29.46 -27.64 -11.38
C GLY A 745 27.95 -27.73 -11.58
N GLY A 746 27.21 -27.98 -10.50
CA GLY A 746 25.75 -28.12 -10.46
C GLY A 746 25.08 -27.01 -9.66
N VAL A 747 23.88 -27.30 -9.15
CA VAL A 747 23.02 -26.34 -8.45
C VAL A 747 22.92 -26.74 -6.98
N SER A 748 22.84 -25.77 -6.08
CA SER A 748 22.86 -26.07 -4.65
C SER A 748 21.54 -26.65 -4.14
N GLY A 749 20.45 -26.38 -4.86
CA GLY A 749 19.14 -26.93 -4.57
C GLY A 749 18.26 -26.98 -5.81
N PHE A 750 17.37 -27.96 -5.85
CA PHE A 750 16.30 -27.97 -6.84
C PHE A 750 15.01 -28.59 -6.28
N ALA A 751 13.88 -28.19 -6.86
CA ALA A 751 12.57 -28.81 -6.67
C ALA A 751 11.87 -28.94 -8.02
N GLY A 752 11.66 -30.19 -8.46
CA GLY A 752 10.92 -30.55 -9.66
C GLY A 752 9.51 -31.05 -9.32
N PHE A 753 8.51 -30.56 -10.04
CA PHE A 753 7.10 -30.92 -9.82
C PHE A 753 6.31 -30.93 -11.12
N CYS A 754 5.29 -31.79 -11.15
CA CYS A 754 4.38 -32.00 -12.27
C CYS A 754 2.98 -31.46 -11.93
N LEU A 755 2.34 -30.77 -12.88
CA LEU A 755 1.02 -30.18 -12.69
C LEU A 755 -0.03 -30.77 -13.64
N GLY A 756 -1.18 -31.16 -13.09
CA GLY A 756 -2.36 -31.58 -13.84
C GLY A 756 -3.22 -30.42 -14.34
N THR A 757 -3.25 -29.28 -13.62
CA THR A 757 -4.00 -28.07 -13.99
C THR A 757 -3.13 -26.83 -13.91
N GLN A 758 -3.45 -25.80 -14.70
CA GLN A 758 -2.68 -24.56 -14.68
C GLN A 758 -2.84 -23.84 -13.34
N HIS A 759 -1.73 -23.33 -12.81
CA HIS A 759 -1.68 -22.63 -11.54
C HIS A 759 -0.89 -21.33 -11.66
N ASN A 760 -1.25 -20.38 -10.81
CA ASN A 760 -0.32 -19.33 -10.40
C ASN A 760 0.54 -19.88 -9.26
N ALA A 761 1.80 -19.46 -9.16
CA ALA A 761 2.69 -19.91 -8.11
C ALA A 761 3.31 -18.72 -7.36
N LEU A 762 3.45 -18.88 -6.04
CA LEU A 762 4.43 -18.14 -5.25
C LEU A 762 5.70 -18.99 -5.18
N ILE A 763 6.82 -18.42 -5.62
CA ILE A 763 8.12 -19.07 -5.55
C ILE A 763 9.03 -18.14 -4.76
N ARG A 764 9.63 -18.62 -3.68
CA ARG A 764 10.43 -17.79 -2.77
C ARG A 764 11.64 -18.55 -2.24
N VAL A 765 12.79 -17.91 -2.27
CA VAL A 765 13.99 -18.34 -1.57
C VAL A 765 14.07 -17.66 -0.21
N TYR A 766 14.49 -18.41 0.81
CA TYR A 766 14.83 -17.94 2.15
C TYR A 766 16.33 -18.14 2.38
N SER A 767 17.00 -17.12 2.92
CA SER A 767 18.46 -17.11 3.06
C SER A 767 18.94 -16.18 4.18
N ALA A 768 20.09 -15.51 4.06
CA ALA A 768 20.70 -14.70 5.13
C ALA A 768 19.77 -13.67 5.82
N PRO A 769 18.84 -12.98 5.15
CA PRO A 769 17.87 -12.14 5.85
C PRO A 769 16.95 -12.94 6.79
N THR A 770 16.39 -14.06 6.34
CA THR A 770 15.48 -14.91 7.12
C THR A 770 16.20 -15.79 8.14
N TYR A 771 17.33 -16.38 7.75
CA TYR A 771 18.16 -17.26 8.59
C TYR A 771 19.29 -16.52 9.31
N GLY A 772 19.34 -15.19 9.23
CA GLY A 772 20.39 -14.39 9.84
C GLY A 772 21.80 -14.75 9.32
N ALA A 773 22.78 -14.72 10.22
CA ALA A 773 24.19 -14.93 9.87
C ALA A 773 24.52 -16.33 9.31
N THR A 774 23.63 -17.32 9.48
CA THR A 774 23.82 -18.69 8.99
C THR A 774 23.21 -18.93 7.62
N GLY A 775 22.43 -17.98 7.09
CA GLY A 775 21.86 -18.09 5.75
C GLY A 775 22.89 -17.81 4.66
N ALA A 776 22.71 -18.45 3.50
CA ALA A 776 23.58 -18.25 2.36
C ALA A 776 23.44 -16.84 1.77
N ARG A 777 24.40 -16.44 0.94
CA ARG A 777 24.35 -15.17 0.20
C ARG A 777 24.69 -15.40 -1.26
N ASP A 778 24.28 -14.45 -2.09
CA ASP A 778 24.44 -14.48 -3.55
C ASP A 778 23.60 -15.62 -4.17
N LEU A 779 22.30 -15.68 -3.86
CA LEU A 779 21.41 -16.71 -4.38
C LEU A 779 20.62 -16.22 -5.58
N ARG A 780 20.67 -16.98 -6.68
CA ARG A 780 19.81 -16.82 -7.86
C ARG A 780 18.77 -17.93 -7.93
N LEU A 781 17.56 -17.59 -8.34
CA LEU A 781 16.47 -18.54 -8.56
C LEU A 781 16.12 -18.61 -10.06
N LYS A 782 16.12 -19.82 -10.62
CA LYS A 782 15.59 -20.10 -11.95
C LYS A 782 14.41 -21.06 -11.87
N LEU A 783 13.40 -20.83 -12.70
CA LEU A 783 12.39 -21.84 -13.01
C LEU A 783 12.61 -22.31 -14.44
N LEU A 784 12.77 -23.61 -14.59
CA LEU A 784 12.95 -24.28 -15.87
C LEU A 784 11.69 -25.05 -16.23
N ASP A 785 11.34 -25.09 -17.51
CA ASP A 785 10.32 -26.00 -18.02
C ASP A 785 10.86 -27.44 -18.22
N TYR A 786 10.03 -28.32 -18.78
CA TYR A 786 10.37 -29.72 -19.03
C TYR A 786 11.45 -29.92 -20.11
N LEU A 787 11.73 -28.89 -20.92
CA LEU A 787 12.84 -28.85 -21.89
C LEU A 787 14.10 -28.19 -21.29
N SER A 788 14.10 -27.94 -19.97
CA SER A 788 15.15 -27.23 -19.25
C SER A 788 15.36 -25.79 -19.74
N GLN A 789 14.35 -25.17 -20.35
CA GLN A 789 14.42 -23.76 -20.76
C GLN A 789 13.98 -22.84 -19.62
N PRO A 790 14.67 -21.72 -19.40
CA PRO A 790 14.29 -20.78 -18.35
C PRO A 790 12.98 -20.08 -18.71
N VAL A 791 11.97 -20.25 -17.87
CA VAL A 791 10.69 -19.53 -17.94
C VAL A 791 10.62 -18.38 -16.93
N LEU A 792 11.47 -18.44 -15.89
CA LEU A 792 11.68 -17.38 -14.92
C LEU A 792 13.14 -17.37 -14.48
N VAL A 793 13.72 -16.18 -14.36
CA VAL A 793 15.02 -15.97 -13.73
C VAL A 793 14.89 -14.77 -12.80
N LEU A 794 15.16 -15.00 -11.51
CA LEU A 794 15.19 -13.97 -10.48
C LEU A 794 16.64 -13.84 -10.01
N PRO A 795 17.27 -12.69 -10.27
CA PRO A 795 18.69 -12.48 -10.01
C PRO A 795 19.04 -12.50 -8.53
#